data_AF-A0A5N5TEK8-F1
#
_entry.id   AF-A0A5N5TEK8-F1
#
_cell.length_a   1.000
_cell.length_b   1.000
_cell.length_c   1.000
_cell.angle_alpha   90.00
_cell.angle_beta   90.00
_cell.angle_gamma   90.00
#
_symmetry.space_group_name_H-M   'P 1'
#
loop_
_entity.id
_entity.type
_entity.pdbx_description
1 polymer ?
#
loop_
_entity_poly.entity_id
_entity_poly.type
_entity_poly.pdbx_seq_one_letter_code
_entity_poly.pdbx_strand_id
1 'polypeptide(L)'
;MDCSNVKSNIKIKEEYVEENEKLPLVDDTQAESSSLLSKAIKIEVNEQSSENDSDAIFSQVGLLESAPQNFEESHVVKDKFEERKYKLQKFFENFSTRVDSERKINSNSKRKNNSNAKRTNNSNAKRTNISDDNSKGQVESSIGELVPVDAIALSKMQSPTKNYDDIKRLRQSGQSYINRKGKCVPSAKFFFKICKCHMNCKDKLSEAKRREIFENFWRLGSWDFQSNFIAQSVREQPCKRRYSKNSTKRKVTRVYKLYGVKVCQSVFTSTLGINHMRVDYCLKRKTNFLFCSPDKRGKNNPKKNSDETINYIWEFLDRFPKYHSNYSVDKRQYVNPTLSKKKMHGLYVQEMKAQNKKYVSYPTFNNVFKEYNVGIYSPKKDTCQLCDRLSMQIQNNPSENLKGQLNSHQMRAQYARERFQQSTVVAKQCPDLLSFSFNLEKTLSLPYINSPVMYYKRPLWLYNFVIKTLHDNQCYTCVWVENEGKCGSREICSCILEFLNSQDMNRVRKLSSFSDSCGGQNKNENIIAFMMYVCQMYNVDWEHTYLESGHSNLHYDSDFAVIEKCKQKVNSIFSVNEWTELIETAKPKNSFKIIRMNGKMINFDELTSEFTFRTTNTDHDPFSWLEMKYLEINVNSKIMKYKTTNDPRASIFKIDFSKPNEKPLQSITLKPAYLKGVPISKLKYDDLQSVLQYVPPCHHKFYQDLPHEVQPENGSTVHPDIRDHDDYSNYS
;
A
#
# COMPACT_ATOMS: atom_id res chain seq x y z
N MET A 1 47.30 -24.12 -8.44
CA MET A 1 47.86 -24.76 -7.24
C MET A 1 46.87 -24.54 -6.13
N ASP A 2 46.02 -25.55 -5.99
CA ASP A 2 45.49 -26.16 -4.77
C ASP A 2 44.65 -25.34 -3.79
N CYS A 3 43.46 -25.89 -3.52
CA CYS A 3 42.59 -25.49 -2.43
C CYS A 3 43.01 -26.19 -1.13
N SER A 4 42.80 -25.53 0.00
CA SER A 4 42.78 -26.20 1.31
C SER A 4 41.58 -25.71 2.13
N ASN A 5 40.88 -26.65 2.77
CA ASN A 5 39.67 -26.37 3.55
C ASN A 5 40.03 -25.98 4.98
N VAL A 6 39.37 -24.96 5.53
CA VAL A 6 39.30 -24.73 6.98
C VAL A 6 37.90 -25.08 7.46
N LYS A 7 37.78 -26.16 8.23
CA LYS A 7 36.54 -26.59 8.89
C LYS A 7 36.38 -25.80 10.20
N SER A 8 35.22 -25.18 10.42
CA SER A 8 34.86 -24.61 11.71
C SER A 8 34.33 -25.70 12.65
N ASN A 9 35.15 -26.13 13.61
CA ASN A 9 34.74 -27.12 14.61
C ASN A 9 33.81 -26.48 15.67
N ILE A 10 32.55 -26.91 15.71
CA ILE A 10 31.66 -26.68 16.86
C ILE A 10 31.56 -28.01 17.62
N LYS A 11 31.91 -28.00 18.91
CA LYS A 11 31.63 -29.14 19.81
C LYS A 11 30.36 -28.83 20.60
N ILE A 12 29.40 -29.75 20.53
CA ILE A 12 28.26 -29.81 21.45
C ILE A 12 28.65 -30.80 22.56
N LYS A 13 28.32 -30.46 23.80
CA LYS A 13 28.25 -31.38 24.94
C LYS A 13 26.81 -31.36 25.45
N GLU A 14 26.27 -32.53 25.76
CA GLU A 14 25.05 -32.69 26.55
C GLU A 14 25.46 -33.27 27.91
N GLU A 15 25.10 -32.60 29.00
CA GLU A 15 25.28 -33.07 30.38
C GLU A 15 23.94 -32.86 31.11
N TYR A 16 23.56 -33.83 31.94
CA TYR A 16 22.29 -33.85 32.66
C TYR A 16 22.50 -33.37 34.11
N VAL A 17 21.51 -32.69 34.67
CA VAL A 17 21.49 -32.27 36.08
C VAL A 17 20.27 -32.88 36.75
N GLU A 18 20.50 -33.64 37.80
CA GLU A 18 19.47 -34.07 38.76
C GLU A 18 19.52 -33.13 39.97
N GLU A 19 18.35 -32.71 40.47
CA GLU A 19 18.20 -32.18 41.82
C GLU A 19 17.06 -32.94 42.50
N ASN A 20 17.26 -33.29 43.78
CA ASN A 20 16.37 -34.14 44.57
C ASN A 20 15.95 -33.44 45.87
N GLU A 21 14.86 -33.92 46.47
CA GLU A 21 14.37 -33.61 47.83
C GLU A 21 13.67 -32.24 48.02
N LYS A 22 12.60 -32.09 48.84
CA LYS A 22 11.83 -33.06 49.64
C LYS A 22 10.35 -32.66 49.87
N LEU A 23 9.58 -33.64 50.36
CA LEU A 23 8.13 -33.71 50.65
C LEU A 23 7.69 -32.93 51.93
N PRO A 24 6.37 -32.74 52.30
CA PRO A 24 5.20 -33.65 52.16
C PRO A 24 3.87 -33.07 51.58
N LEU A 25 3.14 -33.80 50.73
CA LEU A 25 2.06 -34.81 50.97
C LEU A 25 0.71 -34.27 51.47
N VAL A 26 -0.39 -34.59 50.75
CA VAL A 26 -1.55 -35.44 51.16
C VAL A 26 -2.31 -35.91 49.89
N ASP A 27 -2.54 -37.21 49.80
CA ASP A 27 -3.54 -38.05 49.06
C ASP A 27 -3.91 -37.81 47.57
N ASP A 28 -3.31 -38.64 46.68
CA ASP A 28 -3.97 -39.77 45.97
C ASP A 28 -5.38 -39.58 45.35
N THR A 29 -5.63 -39.78 44.04
CA THR A 29 -5.21 -40.91 43.17
C THR A 29 -5.36 -40.62 41.65
N GLN A 30 -4.81 -41.54 40.84
CA GLN A 30 -5.01 -41.83 39.40
C GLN A 30 -3.94 -41.34 38.40
N ALA A 31 -3.47 -42.30 37.61
CA ALA A 31 -2.61 -42.16 36.43
C ALA A 31 -3.48 -42.11 35.15
N GLU A 32 -2.98 -41.83 33.93
CA GLU A 32 -1.61 -41.81 33.43
C GLU A 32 -1.33 -40.50 32.65
N SER A 33 -0.05 -40.15 32.45
CA SER A 33 0.32 -39.00 31.61
C SER A 33 1.56 -39.26 30.77
N SER A 34 1.51 -38.83 29.50
CA SER A 34 2.65 -38.86 28.58
C SER A 34 3.25 -37.46 28.45
N SER A 35 4.44 -37.26 29.01
CA SER A 35 5.11 -35.95 29.05
C SER A 35 6.05 -35.75 27.86
N LEU A 36 5.97 -34.56 27.24
CA LEU A 36 6.89 -34.13 26.18
C LEU A 36 7.95 -33.20 26.76
N LEU A 37 9.22 -33.64 26.74
CA LEU A 37 10.38 -32.87 27.19
C LEU A 37 10.65 -31.68 26.25
N SER A 38 10.66 -30.47 26.80
CA SER A 38 11.02 -29.23 26.09
C SER A 38 12.52 -28.94 26.20
N LYS A 39 13.26 -29.03 25.08
CA LYS A 39 14.67 -28.60 25.03
C LYS A 39 14.77 -27.07 24.94
N ALA A 40 15.57 -26.46 25.81
CA ALA A 40 16.01 -25.07 25.71
C ALA A 40 17.47 -25.02 25.24
N ILE A 41 17.79 -24.12 24.30
CA ILE A 41 19.16 -23.92 23.78
C ILE A 41 19.62 -22.51 24.16
N LYS A 42 20.79 -22.41 24.79
CA LYS A 42 21.47 -21.15 25.10
C LYS A 42 22.78 -21.10 24.31
N ILE A 43 23.11 -19.94 23.76
CA ILE A 43 24.36 -19.70 23.02
C ILE A 43 25.04 -18.49 23.67
N GLU A 44 26.28 -18.66 24.09
CA GLU A 44 27.11 -17.60 24.67
C GLU A 44 28.40 -17.45 23.85
N VAL A 45 28.90 -16.22 23.78
CA VAL A 45 30.08 -15.84 23.00
C VAL A 45 31.05 -15.14 23.93
N ASN A 46 32.27 -15.70 24.07
CA ASN A 46 33.35 -15.08 24.82
C ASN A 46 34.14 -14.12 23.92
N GLU A 47 34.30 -12.89 24.37
CA GLU A 47 35.40 -12.00 23.94
C GLU A 47 36.38 -11.85 25.10
N GLN A 48 37.67 -12.03 24.82
CA GLN A 48 38.76 -11.65 25.72
C GLN A 48 39.69 -10.66 25.00
N SER A 49 40.36 -9.83 25.78
CA SER A 49 40.97 -8.57 25.37
C SER A 49 42.39 -8.68 24.81
N SER A 50 42.79 -7.62 24.11
CA SER A 50 44.17 -7.11 24.14
C SER A 50 44.16 -5.59 24.01
N GLU A 51 45.08 -4.92 24.69
CA GLU A 51 45.17 -3.46 24.80
C GLU A 51 46.07 -2.85 23.71
N ASN A 52 45.99 -1.52 23.52
CA ASN A 52 47.16 -0.62 23.56
C ASN A 52 46.84 0.86 23.28
N ASP A 53 47.76 1.73 23.69
CA ASP A 53 48.07 3.08 23.21
C ASP A 53 47.06 4.24 23.44
N SER A 54 47.06 4.70 24.70
CA SER A 54 47.58 6.02 25.13
C SER A 54 46.95 7.36 24.67
N ASP A 55 46.64 8.15 25.72
CA ASP A 55 47.03 9.55 25.94
C ASP A 55 46.15 10.78 25.58
N ALA A 56 46.21 11.70 26.56
CA ALA A 56 46.03 13.16 26.50
C ALA A 56 44.67 13.73 26.03
N ILE A 57 43.88 14.23 27.00
CA ILE A 57 44.11 15.57 27.57
C ILE A 57 43.50 15.64 28.99
N PHE A 58 44.25 16.22 29.93
CA PHE A 58 43.85 16.35 31.34
C PHE A 58 42.99 17.60 31.60
N SER A 59 42.08 17.47 32.57
CA SER A 59 41.69 18.44 33.63
C SER A 59 41.73 19.95 33.35
N GLN A 60 40.65 20.65 33.73
CA GLN A 60 40.80 21.75 34.70
C GLN A 60 39.53 22.10 35.50
N VAL A 61 39.77 22.65 36.70
CA VAL A 61 38.81 23.15 37.71
C VAL A 61 37.97 22.09 38.43
N GLY A 62 38.01 22.13 39.77
CA GLY A 62 37.14 21.39 40.69
C GLY A 62 37.06 22.10 42.04
N LEU A 63 36.40 21.45 43.01
CA LEU A 63 36.25 21.83 44.42
C LEU A 63 35.52 23.16 44.73
N LEU A 64 34.35 23.03 45.36
CA LEU A 64 34.16 23.56 46.72
C LEU A 64 33.03 22.77 47.40
N GLU A 65 33.20 22.48 48.69
CA GLU A 65 32.26 21.70 49.51
C GLU A 65 31.43 22.62 50.41
N SER A 66 30.15 22.29 50.61
CA SER A 66 29.48 22.33 51.93
C SER A 66 28.00 21.92 51.81
N ALA A 67 27.52 21.28 52.88
CA ALA A 67 26.13 20.90 53.15
C ALA A 67 25.80 21.40 54.59
N PRO A 68 24.60 21.24 55.19
CA PRO A 68 23.49 20.37 54.74
C PRO A 68 22.07 20.92 55.01
N GLN A 69 21.05 20.05 54.83
CA GLN A 69 19.67 20.11 55.37
C GLN A 69 18.75 21.26 54.88
N ASN A 70 17.46 21.08 54.61
CA ASN A 70 16.62 19.87 54.49
C ASN A 70 15.38 20.21 53.63
N PHE A 71 14.97 19.32 52.71
CA PHE A 71 13.57 19.01 52.36
C PHE A 71 13.55 17.90 51.29
N GLU A 72 12.70 16.88 51.44
CA GLU A 72 12.66 15.72 50.54
C GLU A 72 11.70 15.92 49.36
N GLU A 73 12.22 15.91 48.12
CA GLU A 73 11.40 15.67 46.93
C GLU A 73 12.23 15.15 45.74
N SER A 74 11.58 14.42 44.82
CA SER A 74 12.04 14.09 43.45
C SER A 74 13.17 13.05 43.22
N HIS A 75 12.89 11.75 43.44
CA HIS A 75 13.69 10.66 42.82
C HIS A 75 13.22 10.24 41.40
N VAL A 76 11.93 10.40 41.07
CA VAL A 76 11.33 9.87 39.80
C VAL A 76 11.67 10.69 38.54
N VAL A 77 12.26 11.89 38.69
CA VAL A 77 12.46 12.84 37.58
C VAL A 77 13.82 12.66 36.88
N LYS A 78 14.88 12.27 37.61
CA LYS A 78 16.24 12.17 37.05
C LYS A 78 16.39 10.99 36.07
N ASP A 79 15.88 9.81 36.41
CA ASP A 79 15.99 8.61 35.57
C ASP A 79 15.36 8.81 34.19
N LYS A 80 14.19 9.48 34.13
CA LYS A 80 13.51 9.81 32.87
C LYS A 80 14.28 10.80 31.99
N PHE A 81 15.26 11.52 32.53
CA PHE A 81 16.11 12.42 31.76
C PHE A 81 17.28 11.68 31.11
N GLU A 82 17.98 10.82 31.85
CA GLU A 82 19.05 9.99 31.29
C GLU A 82 18.53 8.90 30.33
N GLU A 83 17.36 8.31 30.60
CA GLU A 83 16.73 7.37 29.66
C GLU A 83 16.38 8.04 28.31
N ARG A 84 16.01 9.34 28.32
CA ARG A 84 15.83 10.16 27.10
C ARG A 84 17.16 10.46 26.40
N LYS A 85 18.21 10.79 27.16
CA LYS A 85 19.56 11.07 26.65
C LYS A 85 20.18 9.84 25.96
N TYR A 86 20.06 8.66 26.57
CA TYR A 86 20.46 7.38 25.97
C TYR A 86 19.71 7.09 24.65
N LYS A 87 18.38 7.28 24.62
CA LYS A 87 17.57 7.08 23.41
C LYS A 87 17.95 8.05 22.28
N LEU A 88 18.31 9.29 22.59
CA LEU A 88 18.81 10.28 21.63
C LEU A 88 20.20 9.93 21.08
N GLN A 89 21.13 9.52 21.93
CA GLN A 89 22.48 9.12 21.51
C GLN A 89 22.43 7.91 20.56
N LYS A 90 21.69 6.87 20.96
CA LYS A 90 21.50 5.64 20.16
C LYS A 90 20.78 5.89 18.83
N PHE A 91 20.02 6.99 18.70
CA PHE A 91 19.44 7.42 17.42
C PHE A 91 20.49 7.99 16.45
N PHE A 92 21.42 8.81 16.93
CA PHE A 92 22.48 9.39 16.08
C PHE A 92 23.51 8.35 15.61
N GLU A 93 23.89 7.42 16.47
CA GLU A 93 24.78 6.29 16.12
C GLU A 93 24.20 5.45 14.96
N ASN A 94 22.91 5.11 15.06
CA ASN A 94 22.16 4.40 14.00
C ASN A 94 21.92 5.22 12.72
N PHE A 95 22.14 6.54 12.76
CA PHE A 95 22.07 7.39 11.57
C PHE A 95 23.40 7.35 10.79
N SER A 96 24.54 7.38 11.50
CA SER A 96 25.87 7.30 10.88
C SER A 96 26.11 5.96 10.18
N THR A 97 25.77 4.83 10.83
CA THR A 97 25.98 3.48 10.25
C THR A 97 25.19 3.26 8.94
N ARG A 98 24.04 3.92 8.78
CA ARG A 98 23.25 3.93 7.53
C ARG A 98 23.89 4.75 6.41
N VAL A 99 24.60 5.83 6.73
CA VAL A 99 25.29 6.67 5.73
C VAL A 99 26.52 5.95 5.15
N ASP A 100 27.29 5.24 5.97
CA ASP A 100 28.48 4.53 5.50
C ASP A 100 28.19 3.19 4.82
N SER A 101 27.04 2.58 5.07
CA SER A 101 26.54 1.44 4.29
C SER A 101 26.04 1.86 2.89
N GLU A 102 25.31 2.99 2.74
CA GLU A 102 24.98 3.53 1.39
C GLU A 102 26.26 3.89 0.58
N ARG A 103 27.35 4.28 1.24
CA ARG A 103 28.66 4.56 0.60
C ARG A 103 29.34 3.30 0.05
N LYS A 104 29.38 2.20 0.83
CA LYS A 104 30.07 0.95 0.42
C LYS A 104 29.39 0.22 -0.76
N ILE A 105 28.10 0.43 -0.99
CA ILE A 105 27.38 -0.19 -2.13
C ILE A 105 27.74 0.49 -3.46
N ASN A 106 27.91 1.82 -3.46
CA ASN A 106 28.16 2.60 -4.69
C ASN A 106 29.58 2.45 -5.27
N SER A 107 30.56 1.98 -4.50
CA SER A 107 31.92 1.72 -5.00
C SER A 107 32.00 0.43 -5.83
N ASN A 108 31.31 -0.63 -5.42
CA ASN A 108 31.37 -1.94 -6.08
C ASN A 108 30.73 -1.97 -7.47
N SER A 109 29.69 -1.15 -7.71
CA SER A 109 29.01 -1.09 -9.02
C SER A 109 29.93 -0.61 -10.15
N LYS A 110 30.97 0.18 -9.86
CA LYS A 110 31.89 0.73 -10.88
C LYS A 110 32.98 -0.24 -11.37
N ARG A 111 33.08 -1.46 -10.84
CA ARG A 111 34.16 -2.42 -11.17
C ARG A 111 33.80 -3.49 -12.20
N LYS A 112 32.56 -3.59 -12.70
CA LYS A 112 32.15 -4.67 -13.64
C LYS A 112 32.02 -4.30 -15.12
N ASN A 113 31.89 -3.02 -15.48
CA ASN A 113 31.60 -2.63 -16.88
C ASN A 113 32.87 -2.20 -17.65
N ASN A 114 33.86 -3.09 -17.79
CA ASN A 114 34.99 -2.85 -18.70
C ASN A 114 35.70 -4.13 -19.19
N SER A 115 35.04 -4.90 -20.06
CA SER A 115 35.68 -5.94 -20.88
C SER A 115 34.94 -6.18 -22.18
N ASN A 116 35.68 -6.67 -23.19
CA ASN A 116 35.23 -7.21 -24.48
C ASN A 116 34.46 -6.29 -25.44
N ALA A 117 35.20 -5.69 -26.38
CA ALA A 117 34.68 -5.20 -27.66
C ALA A 117 35.44 -5.85 -28.83
N LYS A 118 34.71 -6.44 -29.79
CA LYS A 118 35.14 -6.90 -31.14
C LYS A 118 33.84 -7.11 -31.96
N ARG A 119 33.69 -6.46 -33.13
CA ARG A 119 33.86 -7.03 -34.50
C ARG A 119 32.79 -8.10 -34.85
N THR A 120 32.06 -8.07 -35.98
CA THR A 120 32.35 -7.53 -37.35
C THR A 120 31.07 -7.34 -38.21
N ASN A 121 31.14 -6.45 -39.22
CA ASN A 121 30.61 -6.53 -40.62
C ASN A 121 29.12 -6.85 -40.95
N ASN A 122 28.52 -6.55 -42.12
CA ASN A 122 28.66 -5.46 -43.14
C ASN A 122 27.54 -5.61 -44.24
N SER A 123 27.38 -4.63 -45.16
CA SER A 123 26.68 -4.67 -46.48
C SER A 123 25.12 -4.61 -46.46
N ASN A 124 24.41 -3.70 -47.18
CA ASN A 124 24.07 -3.56 -48.63
C ASN A 124 22.72 -4.23 -49.00
N ALA A 125 21.87 -3.81 -49.96
CA ALA A 125 21.70 -2.58 -50.78
C ALA A 125 20.28 -2.65 -51.46
N LYS A 126 19.41 -1.61 -51.51
CA LYS A 126 19.28 -0.46 -52.47
C LYS A 126 18.34 -0.71 -53.69
N ARG A 127 17.53 0.32 -54.04
CA ARG A 127 16.55 0.54 -55.17
C ARG A 127 15.07 0.54 -54.72
N THR A 128 14.16 1.50 -55.00
CA THR A 128 13.78 2.39 -56.16
C THR A 128 12.91 1.68 -57.21
N ASN A 129 11.84 2.26 -57.80
CA ASN A 129 11.57 3.69 -58.11
C ASN A 129 10.08 3.98 -58.51
N ILE A 130 9.68 5.28 -58.53
CA ILE A 130 8.70 5.95 -59.44
C ILE A 130 7.18 5.62 -59.36
N SER A 131 6.20 6.50 -59.64
CA SER A 131 5.96 7.99 -59.54
C SER A 131 4.54 8.30 -60.12
N ASP A 132 3.80 9.42 -59.99
CA ASP A 132 3.81 10.66 -59.16
C ASP A 132 2.37 10.88 -58.57
N ASP A 133 1.49 11.90 -58.71
CA ASP A 133 1.48 13.30 -59.24
C ASP A 133 0.29 14.16 -58.69
N ASN A 134 0.34 15.49 -58.91
CA ASN A 134 -0.69 16.58 -58.98
C ASN A 134 -2.09 16.50 -58.28
N SER A 135 -2.64 17.60 -57.71
CA SER A 135 -2.18 19.02 -57.59
C SER A 135 -2.87 19.83 -56.46
N LYS A 136 -2.22 20.91 -55.98
CA LYS A 136 -2.74 22.12 -55.25
C LYS A 136 -3.70 21.85 -54.04
N GLY A 137 -3.43 22.20 -52.77
CA GLY A 137 -2.41 23.00 -52.06
C GLY A 137 -2.92 23.23 -50.59
N GLN A 138 -2.41 24.10 -49.70
CA GLN A 138 -1.21 24.96 -49.63
C GLN A 138 -1.02 25.48 -48.16
N VAL A 139 0.17 26.02 -47.81
CA VAL A 139 0.55 26.75 -46.56
C VAL A 139 0.63 25.96 -45.23
N GLU A 140 1.84 25.44 -44.97
CA GLU A 140 2.59 25.38 -43.68
C GLU A 140 1.86 25.02 -42.36
N SER A 141 2.19 23.90 -41.71
CA SER A 141 3.45 23.78 -40.92
C SER A 141 3.68 22.35 -40.40
N SER A 142 4.89 22.06 -39.89
CA SER A 142 5.41 20.69 -39.73
C SER A 142 4.97 19.93 -38.47
N ILE A 143 4.24 18.83 -38.69
CA ILE A 143 4.00 17.70 -37.75
C ILE A 143 4.15 16.41 -38.59
N GLY A 144 4.65 15.27 -38.10
CA GLY A 144 5.15 14.98 -36.75
C GLY A 144 4.61 13.68 -36.14
N GLU A 145 4.53 12.61 -36.94
CA GLU A 145 4.06 11.26 -36.54
C GLU A 145 5.26 10.47 -35.97
N LEU A 146 5.34 10.13 -34.67
CA LEU A 146 4.66 9.00 -33.98
C LEU A 146 5.00 7.66 -34.68
N VAL A 147 5.46 6.57 -34.07
CA VAL A 147 5.59 6.03 -32.69
C VAL A 147 6.38 4.68 -32.90
N PRO A 148 6.98 3.97 -31.92
CA PRO A 148 6.59 3.86 -30.51
C PRO A 148 7.69 4.15 -29.47
N VAL A 149 7.26 4.12 -28.21
CA VAL A 149 8.12 4.21 -27.02
C VAL A 149 7.77 3.05 -26.09
N ASP A 150 8.70 2.15 -25.83
CA ASP A 150 8.52 1.06 -24.87
C ASP A 150 8.39 1.60 -23.44
N ALA A 151 7.19 1.48 -22.87
CA ALA A 151 6.80 2.11 -21.62
C ALA A 151 7.29 1.32 -20.37
N ILE A 152 8.60 1.32 -20.12
CA ILE A 152 9.17 0.68 -18.93
C ILE A 152 8.77 1.44 -17.64
N ALA A 153 7.73 0.92 -16.99
CA ALA A 153 7.43 0.96 -15.56
C ALA A 153 7.78 2.24 -14.76
N LEU A 154 6.82 3.15 -14.63
CA LEU A 154 6.84 4.23 -13.64
C LEU A 154 6.73 3.70 -12.19
N SER A 155 7.88 3.32 -11.62
CA SER A 155 8.01 3.08 -10.17
C SER A 155 7.99 4.40 -9.39
N LYS A 156 7.32 4.40 -8.22
CA LYS A 156 7.20 5.59 -7.34
C LYS A 156 8.55 5.91 -6.69
N MET A 157 9.33 6.81 -7.31
CA MET A 157 10.57 7.30 -6.69
C MET A 157 10.36 8.36 -5.61
N GLN A 158 11.35 8.45 -4.73
CA GLN A 158 11.37 9.22 -3.50
C GLN A 158 11.56 10.74 -3.74
N SER A 159 11.62 11.52 -2.67
CA SER A 159 11.67 12.99 -2.72
C SER A 159 12.81 13.54 -3.61
N PRO A 160 12.59 14.65 -4.33
CA PRO A 160 13.44 15.09 -5.46
C PRO A 160 14.78 15.74 -5.05
N THR A 161 15.28 15.47 -3.84
CA THR A 161 16.50 16.06 -3.29
C THR A 161 17.77 15.43 -3.87
N LYS A 162 17.90 14.09 -3.84
CA LYS A 162 19.13 13.37 -4.28
C LYS A 162 19.58 13.75 -5.71
N ASN A 163 18.65 14.07 -6.63
CA ASN A 163 18.96 14.44 -8.02
C ASN A 163 19.45 15.91 -8.19
N TYR A 164 19.16 16.83 -7.25
CA TYR A 164 19.48 18.26 -7.43
C TYR A 164 20.97 18.56 -7.37
N ASP A 165 21.68 18.01 -6.38
CA ASP A 165 23.11 18.31 -6.19
C ASP A 165 24.02 17.62 -7.23
N ASP A 166 23.61 16.48 -7.78
CA ASP A 166 24.27 15.89 -8.96
C ASP A 166 24.13 16.79 -10.20
N ILE A 167 22.92 17.26 -10.54
CA ILE A 167 22.71 18.22 -11.65
C ILE A 167 23.51 19.51 -11.43
N LYS A 168 23.62 19.97 -10.18
CA LYS A 168 24.40 21.16 -9.81
C LYS A 168 25.91 20.92 -9.98
N ARG A 169 26.44 19.75 -9.57
CA ARG A 169 27.84 19.36 -9.77
C ARG A 169 28.18 19.28 -11.25
N LEU A 170 27.39 18.54 -12.04
CA LEU A 170 27.58 18.38 -13.50
C LEU A 170 27.61 19.73 -14.22
N ARG A 171 26.71 20.66 -13.86
CA ARG A 171 26.69 22.02 -14.42
C ARG A 171 27.95 22.82 -14.06
N GLN A 172 28.47 22.67 -12.84
CA GLN A 172 29.64 23.44 -12.39
C GLN A 172 30.97 22.87 -12.91
N SER A 173 31.04 21.56 -13.18
CA SER A 173 32.16 20.91 -13.89
C SER A 173 32.11 21.06 -15.41
N GLY A 174 31.07 21.69 -15.97
CA GLY A 174 30.91 21.86 -17.42
C GLY A 174 30.52 20.58 -18.17
N GLN A 175 30.02 19.56 -17.45
CA GLN A 175 29.57 18.30 -18.03
C GLN A 175 28.11 18.39 -18.50
N SER A 176 27.69 17.47 -19.37
CA SER A 176 26.30 17.40 -19.84
C SER A 176 25.35 16.98 -18.72
N TYR A 177 24.14 17.55 -18.71
CA TYR A 177 23.10 17.20 -17.73
C TYR A 177 21.70 17.41 -18.30
N ILE A 178 20.73 16.62 -17.82
CA ILE A 178 19.30 16.85 -18.08
C ILE A 178 18.80 17.92 -17.12
N ASN A 179 18.11 18.95 -17.62
CA ASN A 179 17.56 20.02 -16.78
C ASN A 179 16.16 19.66 -16.24
N ARG A 180 15.64 20.44 -15.29
CA ARG A 180 14.32 20.21 -14.65
C ARG A 180 13.10 20.26 -15.60
N LYS A 181 13.29 20.60 -16.88
CA LYS A 181 12.28 20.54 -17.96
C LYS A 181 12.54 19.40 -18.96
N GLY A 182 13.29 18.36 -18.56
CA GLY A 182 13.63 17.20 -19.40
C GLY A 182 14.65 17.46 -20.52
N LYS A 183 14.98 18.73 -20.83
CA LYS A 183 15.90 19.06 -21.93
C LYS A 183 17.37 18.83 -21.53
N CYS A 184 18.07 18.03 -22.34
CA CYS A 184 19.51 17.85 -22.25
C CYS A 184 20.26 19.17 -22.51
N VAL A 185 21.26 19.45 -21.68
CA VAL A 185 22.25 20.52 -21.85
C VAL A 185 23.60 19.85 -22.16
N PRO A 186 24.25 20.17 -23.29
CA PRO A 186 25.54 19.58 -23.64
C PRO A 186 26.65 20.06 -22.71
N SER A 187 27.77 19.32 -22.71
CA SER A 187 28.99 19.76 -22.04
C SER A 187 29.54 21.06 -22.65
N ALA A 188 30.26 21.82 -21.83
CA ALA A 188 31.04 22.96 -22.29
C ALA A 188 32.12 22.47 -23.27
N LYS A 189 32.21 23.12 -24.44
CA LYS A 189 33.22 22.82 -25.46
C LYS A 189 34.21 23.97 -25.56
N PHE A 190 35.50 23.64 -25.62
CA PHE A 190 36.54 24.59 -25.96
C PHE A 190 36.38 25.04 -27.42
N PHE A 191 36.60 26.32 -27.72
CA PHE A 191 36.55 26.85 -29.08
C PHE A 191 37.69 27.84 -29.32
N PHE A 192 38.66 27.45 -30.15
CA PHE A 192 39.80 28.29 -30.49
C PHE A 192 39.42 29.40 -31.48
N LYS A 193 38.94 30.53 -30.94
CA LYS A 193 38.63 31.70 -31.76
C LYS A 193 39.90 32.51 -32.06
N ILE A 194 40.24 32.60 -33.34
CA ILE A 194 41.18 33.60 -33.88
C ILE A 194 40.46 34.96 -33.89
N CYS A 195 41.15 36.02 -33.47
CA CYS A 195 40.58 37.36 -33.38
C CYS A 195 41.31 38.37 -34.27
N LYS A 196 40.56 39.09 -35.11
CA LYS A 196 41.04 40.22 -35.94
C LYS A 196 41.20 41.50 -35.09
N CYS A 197 41.99 41.46 -34.01
CA CYS A 197 42.17 42.60 -33.10
C CYS A 197 43.62 43.09 -33.05
N HIS A 198 43.82 44.41 -32.93
CA HIS A 198 45.12 45.09 -32.87
C HIS A 198 46.05 44.59 -31.74
N MET A 199 45.54 43.82 -30.76
CA MET A 199 46.38 43.24 -29.71
C MET A 199 47.09 41.94 -30.12
N ASN A 200 46.86 41.40 -31.33
CA ASN A 200 47.49 40.19 -31.86
C ASN A 200 47.46 39.00 -30.86
N CYS A 201 46.29 38.73 -30.28
CA CYS A 201 46.16 37.70 -29.24
C CYS A 201 46.38 36.26 -29.77
N LYS A 202 46.43 36.05 -31.09
CA LYS A 202 46.85 34.76 -31.69
C LYS A 202 48.29 34.42 -31.31
N ASP A 203 49.19 35.39 -31.40
CA ASP A 203 50.64 35.20 -31.22
C ASP A 203 51.06 35.21 -29.74
N LYS A 204 50.14 35.59 -28.84
CA LYS A 204 50.38 35.77 -27.39
C LYS A 204 49.86 34.64 -26.52
N LEU A 205 48.99 33.77 -27.05
CA LEU A 205 48.46 32.58 -26.37
C LEU A 205 48.14 31.51 -27.42
N SER A 206 49.00 30.49 -27.50
CA SER A 206 48.83 29.30 -28.33
C SER A 206 47.54 28.54 -28.02
N GLU A 207 47.05 27.73 -28.96
CA GLU A 207 45.84 26.94 -28.73
C GLU A 207 45.98 26.01 -27.52
N ALA A 208 47.11 25.29 -27.41
CA ALA A 208 47.38 24.38 -26.30
C ALA A 208 47.23 25.08 -24.93
N LYS A 209 47.83 26.27 -24.76
CA LYS A 209 47.73 27.00 -23.50
C LYS A 209 46.31 27.53 -23.24
N ARG A 210 45.57 27.90 -24.28
CA ARG A 210 44.14 28.27 -24.13
C ARG A 210 43.27 27.06 -23.74
N ARG A 211 43.57 25.86 -24.26
CA ARG A 211 42.87 24.61 -23.93
C ARG A 211 43.12 24.20 -22.48
N GLU A 212 44.37 24.28 -22.02
CA GLU A 212 44.74 24.11 -20.61
C GLU A 212 44.00 25.09 -19.68
N ILE A 213 43.88 26.37 -20.07
CA ILE A 213 43.14 27.39 -19.31
C ILE A 213 41.64 27.06 -19.23
N PHE A 214 41.04 26.55 -20.31
CA PHE A 214 39.66 26.07 -20.33
C PHE A 214 39.45 24.92 -19.34
N GLU A 215 40.29 23.90 -19.43
CA GLU A 215 40.23 22.70 -18.58
C GLU A 215 40.43 23.06 -17.10
N ASN A 216 41.41 23.92 -16.79
CA ASN A 216 41.62 24.46 -15.44
C ASN A 216 40.38 25.18 -14.90
N PHE A 217 39.73 26.02 -15.70
CA PHE A 217 38.55 26.79 -15.28
C PHE A 217 37.32 25.92 -14.97
N TRP A 218 37.05 24.90 -15.79
CA TRP A 218 35.92 23.99 -15.54
C TRP A 218 36.23 22.95 -14.45
N ARG A 219 37.50 22.52 -14.32
CA ARG A 219 37.99 21.66 -13.22
C ARG A 219 37.82 22.28 -11.82
N LEU A 220 37.68 23.60 -11.69
CA LEU A 220 37.33 24.25 -10.42
C LEU A 220 36.03 23.74 -9.80
N GLY A 221 35.10 23.17 -10.59
CA GLY A 221 33.89 22.48 -10.10
C GLY A 221 32.92 23.30 -9.26
N SER A 222 33.14 24.62 -9.13
CA SER A 222 32.45 25.50 -8.18
C SER A 222 32.17 26.85 -8.82
N TRP A 223 30.90 27.27 -8.75
CA TRP A 223 30.44 28.55 -9.28
C TRP A 223 31.13 29.76 -8.64
N ASP A 224 31.50 29.66 -7.36
CA ASP A 224 32.11 30.76 -6.60
C ASP A 224 33.61 30.87 -6.91
N PHE A 225 34.36 29.75 -7.00
CA PHE A 225 35.75 29.77 -7.47
C PHE A 225 35.88 30.24 -8.92
N GLN A 226 34.99 29.79 -9.81
CA GLN A 226 34.91 30.30 -11.20
C GLN A 226 34.59 31.80 -11.23
N SER A 227 33.74 32.28 -10.32
CA SER A 227 33.42 33.72 -10.22
C SER A 227 34.63 34.54 -9.78
N ASN A 228 35.38 34.06 -8.78
CA ASN A 228 36.61 34.68 -8.30
C ASN A 228 37.70 34.72 -9.38
N PHE A 229 37.91 33.63 -10.11
CA PHE A 229 38.85 33.58 -11.24
C PHE A 229 38.54 34.66 -12.29
N ILE A 230 37.26 34.80 -12.67
CA ILE A 230 36.82 35.83 -13.63
C ILE A 230 37.02 37.24 -13.05
N ALA A 231 36.67 37.46 -11.78
CA ALA A 231 36.76 38.76 -11.12
C ALA A 231 38.21 39.24 -10.89
N GLN A 232 39.15 38.32 -10.66
CA GLN A 232 40.59 38.63 -10.59
C GLN A 232 41.18 38.86 -11.99
N SER A 233 40.73 38.08 -12.98
CA SER A 233 41.24 38.13 -14.37
C SER A 233 40.79 39.36 -15.18
N VAL A 234 39.81 40.15 -14.69
CA VAL A 234 39.34 41.36 -15.37
C VAL A 234 39.46 42.58 -14.45
N ARG A 235 40.12 43.63 -14.95
CA ARG A 235 40.27 44.93 -14.26
C ARG A 235 39.53 46.02 -15.03
N GLU A 236 38.64 46.73 -14.33
CA GLU A 236 38.04 47.97 -14.85
C GLU A 236 38.97 49.16 -14.58
N GLN A 237 39.01 50.10 -15.53
CA GLN A 237 39.83 51.31 -15.49
C GLN A 237 39.06 52.49 -16.10
N PRO A 238 39.29 53.75 -15.66
CA PRO A 238 38.67 54.92 -16.30
C PRO A 238 39.15 55.08 -17.75
N CYS A 239 38.28 55.56 -18.65
CA CYS A 239 38.62 55.74 -20.05
C CYS A 239 39.53 56.97 -20.26
N LYS A 240 40.78 56.73 -20.73
CA LYS A 240 41.85 57.75 -20.79
C LYS A 240 41.77 58.77 -21.94
N ARG A 241 40.94 58.55 -22.98
CA ARG A 241 40.67 59.51 -24.06
C ARG A 241 39.18 59.50 -24.40
N ARG A 242 38.64 60.66 -24.79
CA ARG A 242 37.29 60.85 -25.34
C ARG A 242 37.44 61.61 -26.66
N TYR A 243 36.87 61.10 -27.74
CA TYR A 243 36.97 61.70 -29.08
C TYR A 243 35.69 62.44 -29.52
N SER A 244 34.69 62.54 -28.65
CA SER A 244 33.47 63.33 -28.86
C SER A 244 32.98 63.89 -27.52
N LYS A 245 32.44 65.12 -27.52
CA LYS A 245 31.85 65.74 -26.33
C LYS A 245 30.53 65.07 -25.89
N ASN A 246 29.80 64.42 -26.81
CA ASN A 246 28.42 63.95 -26.57
C ASN A 246 28.26 62.43 -26.36
N SER A 247 29.35 61.63 -26.30
CA SER A 247 29.24 60.17 -26.13
C SER A 247 29.10 59.73 -24.65
N THR A 248 27.88 59.63 -24.14
CA THR A 248 27.58 59.40 -22.70
C THR A 248 27.78 57.97 -22.18
N LYS A 249 27.94 56.95 -23.05
CA LYS A 249 27.59 55.55 -22.72
C LYS A 249 28.69 54.67 -22.09
N ARG A 250 29.97 55.06 -22.00
CA ARG A 250 31.04 54.18 -21.45
C ARG A 250 32.05 54.86 -20.53
N LYS A 251 31.75 54.89 -19.23
CA LYS A 251 32.62 55.46 -18.17
C LYS A 251 33.90 54.63 -17.91
N VAL A 252 33.82 53.30 -18.08
CA VAL A 252 34.92 52.35 -17.77
C VAL A 252 35.31 51.45 -18.95
N THR A 253 36.61 51.18 -19.05
CA THR A 253 37.24 50.23 -19.97
C THR A 253 37.68 48.99 -19.20
N ARG A 254 37.45 47.80 -19.77
CA ARG A 254 37.84 46.51 -19.18
C ARG A 254 39.12 45.99 -19.81
N VAL A 255 40.13 45.73 -18.97
CA VAL A 255 41.35 45.02 -19.34
C VAL A 255 41.18 43.57 -18.93
N TYR A 256 41.08 42.68 -19.92
CA TYR A 256 41.01 41.23 -19.73
C TYR A 256 42.42 40.65 -19.72
N LYS A 257 42.72 39.81 -18.73
CA LYS A 257 43.94 39.00 -18.66
C LYS A 257 43.59 37.52 -18.60
N LEU A 258 44.46 36.67 -19.13
CA LEU A 258 44.48 35.23 -18.84
C LEU A 258 45.93 34.89 -18.47
N TYR A 259 46.15 34.35 -17.27
CA TYR A 259 47.49 34.00 -16.76
C TYR A 259 48.52 35.13 -16.99
N GLY A 260 48.16 36.34 -16.56
CA GLY A 260 48.96 37.57 -16.74
C GLY A 260 48.82 38.25 -18.11
N VAL A 261 48.70 37.48 -19.19
CA VAL A 261 48.69 37.96 -20.60
C VAL A 261 47.42 38.76 -20.92
N LYS A 262 47.58 39.97 -21.48
CA LYS A 262 46.45 40.82 -21.90
C LYS A 262 45.78 40.26 -23.16
N VAL A 263 44.46 40.07 -23.13
CA VAL A 263 43.66 39.53 -24.24
C VAL A 263 42.46 40.42 -24.57
N CYS A 264 41.89 40.27 -25.76
CA CYS A 264 40.62 40.92 -26.11
C CYS A 264 39.42 40.16 -25.49
N GLN A 265 38.30 40.86 -25.28
CA GLN A 265 37.07 40.29 -24.71
C GLN A 265 36.63 39.00 -25.41
N SER A 266 36.67 38.95 -26.75
CA SER A 266 36.22 37.78 -27.51
C SER A 266 37.12 36.55 -27.34
N VAL A 267 38.42 36.73 -27.05
CA VAL A 267 39.34 35.62 -26.73
C VAL A 267 39.14 35.18 -25.28
N PHE A 268 38.92 36.12 -24.36
CA PHE A 268 38.59 35.81 -22.97
C PHE A 268 37.34 34.93 -22.86
N THR A 269 36.25 35.33 -23.52
CA THR A 269 34.97 34.58 -23.50
C THR A 269 35.07 33.22 -24.20
N SER A 270 35.76 33.12 -25.34
CA SER A 270 35.89 31.84 -26.05
C SER A 270 36.81 30.86 -25.33
N THR A 271 37.89 31.35 -24.71
CA THR A 271 38.87 30.51 -23.99
C THR A 271 38.26 29.90 -22.72
N LEU A 272 37.30 30.57 -22.07
CA LEU A 272 36.61 30.03 -20.89
C LEU A 272 35.28 29.34 -21.22
N GLY A 273 34.78 29.45 -22.47
CA GLY A 273 33.47 28.93 -22.87
C GLY A 273 32.29 29.67 -22.22
N ILE A 274 32.43 30.96 -21.89
CA ILE A 274 31.42 31.74 -21.16
C ILE A 274 30.87 32.91 -21.98
N ASN A 275 29.58 33.22 -21.80
CA ASN A 275 28.99 34.46 -22.32
C ASN A 275 29.52 35.68 -21.53
N HIS A 276 29.72 36.82 -22.19
CA HIS A 276 30.20 38.07 -21.57
C HIS A 276 29.36 38.51 -20.36
N MET A 277 28.05 38.26 -20.36
CA MET A 277 27.14 38.52 -19.24
C MET A 277 27.58 37.84 -17.92
N ARG A 278 28.33 36.72 -17.99
CA ARG A 278 28.93 36.07 -16.81
C ARG A 278 30.03 36.93 -16.18
N VAL A 279 30.79 37.67 -16.99
CA VAL A 279 31.83 38.60 -16.54
C VAL A 279 31.19 39.82 -15.88
N ASP A 280 30.16 40.40 -16.50
CA ASP A 280 29.38 41.50 -15.92
C ASP A 280 28.75 41.13 -14.58
N TYR A 281 28.22 39.91 -14.44
CA TYR A 281 27.74 39.38 -13.17
C TYR A 281 28.86 39.30 -12.11
N CYS A 282 30.04 38.77 -12.46
CA CYS A 282 31.17 38.65 -11.53
C CYS A 282 31.68 40.02 -11.06
N LEU A 283 31.82 40.97 -11.99
CA LEU A 283 32.27 42.33 -11.67
C LEU A 283 31.26 43.09 -10.79
N LYS A 284 29.95 42.99 -11.08
CA LYS A 284 28.89 43.56 -10.23
C LYS A 284 28.83 42.96 -8.81
N ARG A 285 29.38 41.76 -8.60
CA ARG A 285 29.40 41.07 -7.29
C ARG A 285 30.76 41.09 -6.60
N LYS A 286 31.76 41.75 -7.20
CA LYS A 286 33.13 41.87 -6.68
C LYS A 286 33.15 42.84 -5.50
N THR A 287 33.67 42.39 -4.35
CA THR A 287 33.84 43.22 -3.16
C THR A 287 35.19 43.93 -3.18
N ASN A 288 35.41 44.87 -2.25
CA ASN A 288 36.69 45.59 -2.10
C ASN A 288 37.89 44.64 -1.94
N PHE A 289 37.67 43.46 -1.36
CA PHE A 289 38.66 42.39 -1.16
C PHE A 289 38.96 41.56 -2.43
N LEU A 290 38.68 42.08 -3.63
CA LEU A 290 38.94 41.47 -4.95
C LEU A 290 38.16 40.17 -5.29
N PHE A 291 37.49 39.54 -4.33
CA PHE A 291 36.66 38.34 -4.54
C PHE A 291 35.20 38.67 -4.87
N CYS A 292 34.47 37.72 -5.46
CA CYS A 292 33.01 37.79 -5.57
C CYS A 292 32.35 37.39 -4.24
N SER A 293 31.24 38.05 -3.90
CA SER A 293 30.38 37.58 -2.80
C SER A 293 29.81 36.16 -3.12
N PRO A 294 29.77 35.22 -2.15
CA PRO A 294 29.31 33.85 -2.40
C PRO A 294 27.86 33.76 -2.90
N ASP A 295 27.50 32.70 -3.62
CA ASP A 295 26.11 32.49 -4.01
C ASP A 295 25.22 32.13 -2.79
N LYS A 296 24.09 32.84 -2.64
CA LYS A 296 23.08 32.62 -1.61
C LYS A 296 21.82 31.93 -2.14
N ARG A 297 21.69 31.69 -3.45
CA ARG A 297 20.50 31.06 -4.04
C ARG A 297 20.27 29.66 -3.48
N GLY A 298 19.07 29.43 -2.94
CA GLY A 298 18.68 28.17 -2.30
C GLY A 298 19.13 28.01 -0.84
N LYS A 299 19.83 28.97 -0.25
CA LYS A 299 20.29 28.93 1.16
C LYS A 299 19.29 29.62 2.11
N ASN A 300 18.02 29.21 2.04
CA ASN A 300 17.00 29.59 3.02
C ASN A 300 16.88 28.49 4.07
N ASN A 301 17.30 28.73 5.31
CA ASN A 301 17.01 27.81 6.39
C ASN A 301 15.49 27.84 6.68
N PRO A 302 14.78 26.70 6.71
CA PRO A 302 13.44 26.67 7.25
C PRO A 302 13.50 27.04 8.73
N LYS A 303 12.56 27.87 9.19
CA LYS A 303 12.42 28.16 10.63
C LYS A 303 11.89 26.90 11.32
N LYS A 304 12.79 26.06 11.86
CA LYS A 304 12.44 25.02 12.84
C LYS A 304 11.78 25.72 14.04
N ASN A 305 10.76 25.11 14.63
CA ASN A 305 10.24 25.57 15.92
C ASN A 305 11.33 25.40 16.99
N SER A 306 11.30 26.19 18.07
CA SER A 306 12.16 25.87 19.22
C SER A 306 11.72 24.55 19.84
N ASP A 307 12.67 23.78 20.35
CA ASP A 307 12.36 22.48 20.96
C ASP A 307 11.55 22.64 22.26
N GLU A 308 11.64 23.80 22.93
CA GLU A 308 10.74 24.21 24.02
C GLU A 308 9.27 24.26 23.57
N THR A 309 9.02 24.81 22.37
CA THR A 309 7.66 24.91 21.80
C THR A 309 7.08 23.54 21.50
N ILE A 310 7.93 22.56 21.15
CA ILE A 310 7.54 21.17 20.92
C ILE A 310 7.23 20.49 22.26
N ASN A 311 8.08 20.66 23.26
CA ASN A 311 7.87 20.12 24.61
C ASN A 311 6.56 20.61 25.24
N TYR A 312 6.24 21.90 25.17
CA TYR A 312 4.95 22.43 25.67
C TYR A 312 3.73 21.82 24.96
N ILE A 313 3.84 21.45 23.68
CA ILE A 313 2.76 20.75 22.96
C ILE A 313 2.65 19.30 23.43
N TRP A 314 3.77 18.63 23.74
CA TRP A 314 3.77 17.28 24.31
C TRP A 314 3.20 17.26 25.73
N GLU A 315 3.59 18.18 26.61
CA GLU A 315 3.04 18.35 27.97
C GLU A 315 1.54 18.70 27.97
N PHE A 316 1.07 19.40 26.94
CA PHE A 316 -0.37 19.60 26.71
C PHE A 316 -1.08 18.31 26.26
N LEU A 317 -0.44 17.51 25.39
CA LEU A 317 -1.01 16.25 24.90
C LEU A 317 -0.93 15.09 25.91
N ASP A 318 -0.01 15.14 26.88
CA ASP A 318 0.07 14.17 27.98
C ASP A 318 -1.07 14.29 28.99
N ARG A 319 -1.73 15.46 29.07
CA ARG A 319 -2.84 15.71 30.00
C ARG A 319 -4.20 15.16 29.55
N PHE A 320 -4.32 14.65 28.32
CA PHE A 320 -5.54 13.93 27.90
C PHE A 320 -5.48 12.47 28.34
N PRO A 321 -6.59 11.87 28.82
CA PRO A 321 -6.64 10.44 29.12
C PRO A 321 -6.41 9.63 27.85
N LYS A 322 -5.43 8.72 27.92
CA LYS A 322 -4.99 7.83 26.84
C LYS A 322 -5.41 6.41 27.16
N TYR A 323 -5.89 5.67 26.16
CA TYR A 323 -6.26 4.28 26.29
C TYR A 323 -5.70 3.45 25.12
N HIS A 324 -5.52 2.16 25.37
CA HIS A 324 -5.22 1.18 24.34
C HIS A 324 -6.53 0.60 23.82
N SER A 325 -6.61 0.34 22.52
CA SER A 325 -7.74 -0.40 21.95
C SER A 325 -7.45 -1.90 21.99
N ASN A 326 -8.26 -2.68 22.69
CA ASN A 326 -8.13 -4.14 22.81
C ASN A 326 -8.04 -4.86 21.44
N TYR A 327 -8.55 -4.22 20.38
CA TYR A 327 -8.61 -4.74 19.02
C TYR A 327 -7.49 -4.20 18.08
N SER A 328 -6.34 -3.75 18.59
CA SER A 328 -5.19 -3.30 17.79
C SER A 328 -3.90 -4.05 18.14
N VAL A 329 -3.24 -4.61 17.14
CA VAL A 329 -1.92 -5.25 17.28
C VAL A 329 -0.82 -4.21 17.52
N ASP A 330 -0.96 -3.01 16.94
CA ASP A 330 -0.12 -1.86 17.29
C ASP A 330 -0.42 -1.44 18.74
N LYS A 331 0.63 -1.32 19.57
CA LYS A 331 0.59 -0.77 20.95
C LYS A 331 0.28 0.74 21.00
N ARG A 332 -0.42 1.27 19.99
CA ARG A 332 -0.75 2.69 19.85
C ARG A 332 -1.76 3.11 20.92
N GLN A 333 -1.55 4.31 21.46
CA GLN A 333 -2.46 4.95 22.39
C GLN A 333 -3.43 5.89 21.65
N TYR A 334 -4.66 5.97 22.15
CA TYR A 334 -5.73 6.77 21.57
C TYR A 334 -6.32 7.73 22.61
N VAL A 335 -6.74 8.91 22.15
CA VAL A 335 -7.57 9.86 22.92
C VAL A 335 -9.05 9.77 22.51
N ASN A 336 -9.94 10.29 23.35
CA ASN A 336 -11.41 10.20 23.20
C ASN A 336 -11.91 10.69 21.82
N PRO A 337 -12.89 10.00 21.17
CA PRO A 337 -13.39 10.38 19.84
C PRO A 337 -13.95 11.82 19.76
N THR A 338 -14.46 12.37 20.86
CA THR A 338 -14.97 13.75 20.91
C THR A 338 -13.88 14.83 20.87
N LEU A 339 -12.60 14.45 21.04
CA LEU A 339 -11.43 15.33 21.00
C LEU A 339 -10.82 15.36 19.59
N SER A 340 -11.51 16.05 18.67
CA SER A 340 -10.96 16.29 17.33
C SER A 340 -9.64 17.09 17.40
N LYS A 341 -8.75 16.92 16.41
CA LYS A 341 -7.49 17.68 16.35
C LYS A 341 -7.69 19.20 16.38
N LYS A 342 -8.79 19.70 15.79
CA LYS A 342 -9.16 21.11 15.84
C LYS A 342 -9.56 21.54 17.26
N LYS A 343 -10.33 20.70 17.98
CA LYS A 343 -10.75 20.96 19.37
C LYS A 343 -9.54 20.98 20.32
N MET A 344 -8.62 20.01 20.19
CA MET A 344 -7.37 19.99 20.96
C MET A 344 -6.47 21.22 20.67
N HIS A 345 -6.35 21.65 19.41
CA HIS A 345 -5.62 22.89 19.09
C HIS A 345 -6.31 24.13 19.66
N GLY A 346 -7.64 24.20 19.63
CA GLY A 346 -8.41 25.30 20.23
C GLY A 346 -8.16 25.43 21.74
N LEU A 347 -8.21 24.31 22.46
CA LEU A 347 -7.89 24.24 23.89
C LEU A 347 -6.44 24.68 24.19
N TYR A 348 -5.47 24.21 23.40
CA TYR A 348 -4.07 24.63 23.50
C TYR A 348 -3.89 26.15 23.28
N VAL A 349 -4.60 26.73 22.32
CA VAL A 349 -4.58 28.19 22.07
C VAL A 349 -5.25 28.98 23.20
N GLN A 350 -6.30 28.45 23.83
CA GLN A 350 -6.92 29.06 25.01
C GLN A 350 -5.96 29.05 26.21
N GLU A 351 -5.33 27.90 26.51
CA GLU A 351 -4.37 27.78 27.61
C GLU A 351 -3.12 28.67 27.41
N MET A 352 -2.53 28.67 26.21
CA MET A 352 -1.38 29.52 25.92
C MET A 352 -1.73 31.01 26.01
N LYS A 353 -2.94 31.43 25.65
CA LYS A 353 -3.42 32.80 25.87
C LYS A 353 -3.57 33.12 27.35
N ALA A 354 -4.13 32.20 28.15
CA ALA A 354 -4.26 32.38 29.60
C ALA A 354 -2.89 32.50 30.31
N GLN A 355 -1.88 31.74 29.86
CA GLN A 355 -0.49 31.85 30.32
C GLN A 355 0.28 33.03 29.67
N ASN A 356 -0.37 33.86 28.84
CA ASN A 356 0.22 34.96 28.07
C ASN A 356 1.44 34.57 27.19
N LYS A 357 1.46 33.31 26.73
CA LYS A 357 2.51 32.70 25.90
C LYS A 357 2.16 32.72 24.42
N LYS A 358 3.19 32.64 23.57
CA LYS A 358 3.02 32.50 22.10
C LYS A 358 2.60 31.06 21.76
N TYR A 359 1.54 30.92 20.98
CA TYR A 359 0.99 29.65 20.50
C TYR A 359 1.32 29.39 19.03
N VAL A 360 1.37 28.12 18.63
CA VAL A 360 1.61 27.72 17.23
C VAL A 360 0.34 27.66 16.39
N SER A 361 0.52 27.72 15.06
CA SER A 361 -0.54 27.51 14.07
C SER A 361 -1.05 26.06 14.03
N TYR A 362 -2.29 25.83 13.58
CA TYR A 362 -2.86 24.49 13.45
C TYR A 362 -2.02 23.53 12.57
N PRO A 363 -1.47 23.93 11.40
CA PRO A 363 -0.55 23.08 10.64
C PRO A 363 0.69 22.64 11.43
N THR A 364 1.28 23.56 12.22
CA THR A 364 2.42 23.24 13.10
C THR A 364 2.02 22.24 14.17
N PHE A 365 0.92 22.50 14.90
CA PHE A 365 0.39 21.61 15.94
C PHE A 365 0.08 20.21 15.40
N ASN A 366 -0.59 20.11 14.24
CA ASN A 366 -0.92 18.83 13.60
C ASN A 366 0.31 18.06 13.09
N ASN A 367 1.46 18.71 12.89
CA ASN A 367 2.70 18.01 12.58
C ASN A 367 3.35 17.44 13.86
N VAL A 368 3.48 18.25 14.92
CA VAL A 368 3.96 17.76 16.23
C VAL A 368 3.07 16.63 16.78
N PHE A 369 1.74 16.71 16.60
CA PHE A 369 0.82 15.65 16.97
C PHE A 369 1.06 14.33 16.19
N LYS A 370 1.51 14.38 14.92
CA LYS A 370 1.85 13.15 14.17
C LYS A 370 3.13 12.51 14.71
N GLU A 371 4.12 13.34 15.04
CA GLU A 371 5.40 12.91 15.61
C GLU A 371 5.20 12.28 17.01
N TYR A 372 4.21 12.76 17.76
CA TYR A 372 3.82 12.27 19.09
C TYR A 372 3.11 10.89 19.11
N ASN A 373 2.91 10.25 17.94
CA ASN A 373 2.38 8.88 17.75
C ASN A 373 0.98 8.54 18.32
N VAL A 374 0.31 9.42 19.06
CA VAL A 374 -1.07 9.20 19.55
C VAL A 374 -2.09 9.20 18.40
N GLY A 375 -3.14 8.41 18.53
CA GLY A 375 -4.32 8.40 17.66
C GLY A 375 -5.50 9.14 18.28
N ILE A 376 -6.49 9.55 17.47
CA ILE A 376 -7.85 9.75 17.96
C ILE A 376 -8.58 8.44 17.70
N TYR A 377 -9.27 7.89 18.69
CA TYR A 377 -10.09 6.71 18.49
C TYR A 377 -11.24 7.03 17.54
N SER A 378 -11.44 6.19 16.54
CA SER A 378 -12.78 5.97 15.99
C SER A 378 -13.30 4.69 16.63
N PRO A 379 -14.57 4.64 17.08
CA PRO A 379 -15.25 3.36 17.16
C PRO A 379 -15.02 2.61 15.86
N LYS A 380 -14.64 1.34 15.95
CA LYS A 380 -14.65 0.47 14.78
C LYS A 380 -16.12 0.29 14.38
N LYS A 381 -16.40 0.42 13.09
CA LYS A 381 -17.54 -0.28 12.50
C LYS A 381 -17.14 -1.75 12.37
N ASP A 382 -18.14 -2.63 12.25
CA ASP A 382 -17.92 -4.04 11.94
C ASP A 382 -17.13 -4.77 13.06
N THR A 383 -17.60 -4.64 14.30
CA THR A 383 -17.11 -5.43 15.45
C THR A 383 -17.88 -6.75 15.57
N CYS A 384 -17.28 -7.74 16.25
CA CYS A 384 -17.94 -9.01 16.50
C CYS A 384 -18.92 -8.90 17.67
N GLN A 385 -20.21 -9.08 17.40
CA GLN A 385 -21.27 -9.05 18.40
C GLN A 385 -21.06 -10.07 19.53
N LEU A 386 -20.52 -11.26 19.24
CA LEU A 386 -20.19 -12.25 20.27
C LEU A 386 -19.06 -11.77 21.18
N CYS A 387 -17.99 -11.19 20.63
CA CYS A 387 -16.92 -10.57 21.43
C CYS A 387 -17.43 -9.41 22.28
N ASP A 388 -18.23 -8.50 21.71
CA ASP A 388 -18.72 -7.33 22.43
C ASP A 388 -19.72 -7.72 23.53
N ARG A 389 -20.65 -8.65 23.25
CA ARG A 389 -21.56 -9.25 24.24
C ARG A 389 -20.80 -9.89 25.41
N LEU A 390 -19.85 -10.79 25.12
CA LEU A 390 -19.04 -11.45 26.16
C LEU A 390 -18.19 -10.42 26.93
N SER A 391 -17.63 -9.42 26.26
CA SER A 391 -16.84 -8.37 26.91
C SER A 391 -17.67 -7.52 27.87
N MET A 392 -18.90 -7.13 27.49
CA MET A 392 -19.84 -6.42 28.37
C MET A 392 -20.31 -7.29 29.54
N GLN A 393 -20.57 -8.58 29.30
CA GLN A 393 -20.92 -9.53 30.37
C GLN A 393 -19.77 -9.71 31.37
N ILE A 394 -18.52 -9.84 30.91
CA ILE A 394 -17.32 -9.94 31.77
C ILE A 394 -17.08 -8.65 32.56
N GLN A 395 -17.37 -7.47 32.00
CA GLN A 395 -17.28 -6.19 32.70
C GLN A 395 -18.32 -6.05 33.82
N ASN A 396 -19.54 -6.56 33.60
CA ASN A 396 -20.61 -6.50 34.59
C ASN A 396 -20.53 -7.63 35.64
N ASN A 397 -20.05 -8.81 35.27
CA ASN A 397 -19.86 -9.96 36.15
C ASN A 397 -18.70 -10.86 35.66
N PRO A 398 -17.49 -10.74 36.24
CA PRO A 398 -16.27 -11.38 35.74
C PRO A 398 -16.20 -12.89 36.05
N SER A 399 -16.85 -13.71 35.24
CA SER A 399 -16.77 -15.18 35.30
C SER A 399 -15.63 -15.75 34.43
N GLU A 400 -14.86 -16.70 34.95
CA GLU A 400 -13.86 -17.47 34.17
C GLU A 400 -14.49 -18.26 33.02
N ASN A 401 -15.75 -18.70 33.14
CA ASN A 401 -16.44 -19.39 32.06
C ASN A 401 -16.63 -18.45 30.85
N LEU A 402 -17.06 -17.21 31.08
CA LEU A 402 -17.21 -16.19 30.04
C LEU A 402 -15.87 -15.80 29.41
N LYS A 403 -14.80 -15.68 30.21
CA LYS A 403 -13.43 -15.47 29.70
C LYS A 403 -12.97 -16.65 28.83
N GLY A 404 -13.24 -17.88 29.26
CA GLY A 404 -12.96 -19.11 28.50
C GLY A 404 -13.70 -19.14 27.16
N GLN A 405 -14.99 -18.80 27.13
CA GLN A 405 -15.77 -18.67 25.88
C GLN A 405 -15.19 -17.61 24.94
N LEU A 406 -14.84 -16.43 25.48
CA LEU A 406 -14.26 -15.33 24.70
C LEU A 406 -12.89 -15.72 24.10
N ASN A 407 -12.01 -16.30 24.92
CA ASN A 407 -10.71 -16.79 24.48
C ASN A 407 -10.86 -17.90 23.43
N SER A 408 -11.77 -18.86 23.63
CA SER A 408 -12.05 -19.94 22.66
C SER A 408 -12.49 -19.38 21.30
N HIS A 409 -13.45 -18.46 21.28
CA HIS A 409 -13.89 -17.80 20.05
C HIS A 409 -12.78 -16.98 19.37
N GLN A 410 -11.98 -16.23 20.14
CA GLN A 410 -10.84 -15.49 19.60
C GLN A 410 -9.76 -16.42 19.00
N MET A 411 -9.48 -17.57 19.64
CA MET A 411 -8.56 -18.59 19.11
C MET A 411 -9.11 -19.25 17.83
N ARG A 412 -10.40 -19.59 17.75
CA ARG A 412 -11.01 -20.09 16.51
C ARG A 412 -10.90 -19.07 15.37
N ALA A 413 -11.14 -17.79 15.66
CA ALA A 413 -10.97 -16.69 14.71
C ALA A 413 -9.50 -16.49 14.30
N GLN A 414 -8.54 -16.70 15.20
CA GLN A 414 -7.11 -16.67 14.88
C GLN A 414 -6.73 -17.83 13.95
N TYR A 415 -7.05 -19.08 14.28
CA TYR A 415 -6.72 -20.24 13.45
C TYR A 415 -7.34 -20.16 12.04
N ALA A 416 -8.56 -19.63 11.92
CA ALA A 416 -9.20 -19.41 10.61
C ALA A 416 -8.42 -18.38 9.75
N ARG A 417 -7.91 -17.30 10.37
CA ARG A 417 -7.06 -16.30 9.70
C ARG A 417 -5.67 -16.84 9.35
N GLU A 418 -5.08 -17.66 10.22
CA GLU A 418 -3.79 -18.32 9.96
C GLU A 418 -3.91 -19.28 8.76
N ARG A 419 -4.97 -20.09 8.70
CA ARG A 419 -5.24 -20.97 7.55
C ARG A 419 -5.46 -20.16 6.25
N PHE A 420 -6.18 -19.04 6.32
CA PHE A 420 -6.35 -18.14 5.18
C PHE A 420 -5.00 -17.56 4.68
N GLN A 421 -4.14 -17.12 5.60
CA GLN A 421 -2.80 -16.62 5.26
C GLN A 421 -1.90 -17.72 4.68
N GLN A 422 -1.92 -18.93 5.24
CA GLN A 422 -1.20 -20.09 4.73
C GLN A 422 -1.64 -20.43 3.30
N SER A 423 -2.95 -20.56 3.04
CA SER A 423 -3.47 -20.84 1.69
C SER A 423 -3.11 -19.71 0.70
N THR A 424 -3.14 -18.45 1.16
CA THR A 424 -2.69 -17.27 0.38
C THR A 424 -1.19 -17.28 0.01
N VAL A 425 -0.36 -18.01 0.77
CA VAL A 425 1.08 -18.23 0.45
C VAL A 425 1.24 -19.44 -0.47
N VAL A 426 0.61 -20.57 -0.16
CA VAL A 426 0.73 -21.81 -0.95
C VAL A 426 0.18 -21.62 -2.37
N ALA A 427 -0.97 -20.95 -2.54
CA ALA A 427 -1.55 -20.70 -3.86
C ALA A 427 -0.69 -19.78 -4.76
N LYS A 428 0.32 -19.09 -4.22
CA LYS A 428 1.30 -18.31 -5.00
C LYS A 428 2.52 -19.12 -5.43
N GLN A 429 2.66 -20.35 -4.92
CA GLN A 429 3.79 -21.24 -5.14
C GLN A 429 3.36 -22.51 -5.91
N CYS A 430 2.14 -22.99 -5.67
CA CYS A 430 1.56 -24.17 -6.28
C CYS A 430 0.48 -23.79 -7.32
N PRO A 431 0.71 -23.99 -8.63
CA PRO A 431 -0.29 -23.67 -9.67
C PRO A 431 -1.48 -24.65 -9.65
N ASP A 432 -1.31 -25.84 -9.10
CA ASP A 432 -2.34 -26.89 -9.02
C ASP A 432 -3.39 -26.61 -7.91
N LEU A 433 -3.18 -25.55 -7.11
CA LEU A 433 -4.07 -25.12 -6.03
C LEU A 433 -4.81 -23.82 -6.43
N LEU A 434 -6.07 -23.95 -6.84
CA LEU A 434 -6.95 -22.80 -7.02
C LEU A 434 -7.57 -22.41 -5.66
N SER A 435 -6.97 -21.42 -5.00
CA SER A 435 -7.54 -20.84 -3.78
C SER A 435 -8.24 -19.50 -4.02
N PHE A 436 -9.42 -19.33 -3.44
CA PHE A 436 -10.28 -18.16 -3.59
C PHE A 436 -11.14 -17.90 -2.35
N SER A 437 -11.50 -16.64 -2.07
CA SER A 437 -12.55 -16.30 -1.11
C SER A 437 -13.74 -15.65 -1.80
N PHE A 438 -14.93 -15.78 -1.22
CA PHE A 438 -16.16 -15.24 -1.81
C PHE A 438 -17.11 -14.65 -0.78
N ASN A 439 -17.88 -13.63 -1.20
CA ASN A 439 -18.97 -13.04 -0.42
C ASN A 439 -19.96 -12.28 -1.32
N LEU A 440 -21.20 -12.14 -0.85
CA LEU A 440 -22.23 -11.30 -1.46
C LEU A 440 -22.10 -9.86 -0.93
N GLU A 441 -22.11 -8.86 -1.82
CA GLU A 441 -22.25 -7.46 -1.40
C GLU A 441 -23.68 -7.22 -0.89
N LYS A 442 -23.84 -6.23 0.00
CA LYS A 442 -25.15 -5.62 0.29
C LYS A 442 -25.87 -5.25 -1.02
N THR A 443 -27.20 -5.27 -1.01
CA THR A 443 -27.98 -5.00 -2.21
C THR A 443 -27.71 -3.61 -2.80
N LEU A 444 -27.59 -3.56 -4.13
CA LEU A 444 -27.42 -2.34 -4.90
C LEU A 444 -28.77 -1.97 -5.53
N SER A 445 -29.16 -0.69 -5.51
CA SER A 445 -30.46 -0.29 -6.07
C SER A 445 -30.41 -0.04 -7.57
N LEU A 446 -31.47 -0.43 -8.27
CA LEU A 446 -31.71 -0.21 -9.69
C LEU A 446 -33.12 0.37 -9.88
N PRO A 447 -33.28 1.62 -10.36
CA PRO A 447 -32.22 2.60 -10.58
C PRO A 447 -31.63 3.08 -9.24
N TYR A 448 -30.34 3.43 -9.26
CA TYR A 448 -29.78 4.29 -8.22
C TYR A 448 -30.02 5.74 -8.64
N ILE A 449 -30.62 6.55 -7.77
CA ILE A 449 -30.83 7.98 -8.00
C ILE A 449 -30.59 8.70 -6.67
N ASN A 450 -29.69 9.68 -6.66
CA ASN A 450 -29.34 10.48 -5.48
C ASN A 450 -30.41 11.57 -5.23
N SER A 451 -31.64 11.14 -4.93
CA SER A 451 -32.81 11.98 -4.69
C SER A 451 -33.54 11.52 -3.42
N PRO A 452 -34.00 12.44 -2.53
CA PRO A 452 -34.75 12.08 -1.33
C PRO A 452 -36.02 11.26 -1.59
N VAL A 453 -36.60 11.35 -2.79
CA VAL A 453 -37.78 10.56 -3.19
C VAL A 453 -37.50 9.05 -3.11
N MET A 454 -36.26 8.62 -3.37
CA MET A 454 -35.88 7.20 -3.33
C MET A 454 -35.90 6.59 -1.93
N TYR A 455 -35.89 7.39 -0.85
CA TYR A 455 -36.03 6.87 0.52
C TYR A 455 -37.44 6.33 0.81
N TYR A 456 -38.43 6.70 0.00
CA TYR A 456 -39.84 6.33 0.16
C TYR A 456 -40.32 5.36 -0.94
N LYS A 457 -39.38 4.69 -1.63
CA LYS A 457 -39.66 3.84 -2.78
C LYS A 457 -38.95 2.50 -2.67
N ARG A 458 -39.64 1.42 -3.07
CA ARG A 458 -39.07 0.07 -3.17
C ARG A 458 -38.20 -0.02 -4.45
N PRO A 459 -36.86 -0.13 -4.36
CA PRO A 459 -36.03 -0.30 -5.55
C PRO A 459 -36.11 -1.74 -6.07
N LEU A 460 -35.74 -1.95 -7.33
CA LEU A 460 -35.33 -3.27 -7.81
C LEU A 460 -33.92 -3.54 -7.28
N TRP A 461 -33.67 -4.76 -6.80
CA TRP A 461 -32.34 -5.11 -6.30
C TRP A 461 -31.44 -5.65 -7.42
N LEU A 462 -30.21 -5.14 -7.44
CA LEU A 462 -29.07 -5.71 -8.15
C LEU A 462 -28.16 -6.38 -7.10
N TYR A 463 -27.83 -7.64 -7.35
CA TYR A 463 -26.93 -8.43 -6.52
C TYR A 463 -25.53 -8.47 -7.15
N ASN A 464 -24.50 -8.35 -6.31
CA ASN A 464 -23.10 -8.44 -6.69
C ASN A 464 -22.40 -9.47 -5.79
N PHE A 465 -22.07 -10.64 -6.33
CA PHE A 465 -21.31 -11.66 -5.63
C PHE A 465 -19.84 -11.62 -6.08
N VAL A 466 -18.92 -11.29 -5.16
CA VAL A 466 -17.50 -11.15 -5.47
C VAL A 466 -16.74 -12.41 -5.06
N ILE A 467 -16.05 -12.99 -6.04
CA ILE A 467 -15.09 -14.09 -5.86
C ILE A 467 -13.69 -13.51 -6.10
N LYS A 468 -12.73 -13.81 -5.21
CA LYS A 468 -11.37 -13.26 -5.23
C LYS A 468 -10.32 -14.35 -5.14
N THR A 469 -9.52 -14.51 -6.18
CA THR A 469 -8.43 -15.49 -6.24
C THR A 469 -7.24 -15.04 -5.40
N LEU A 470 -6.73 -15.92 -4.51
CA LEU A 470 -5.70 -15.54 -3.53
C LEU A 470 -4.28 -15.53 -4.12
N HIS A 471 -4.08 -16.15 -5.28
CA HIS A 471 -2.79 -16.22 -5.98
C HIS A 471 -2.41 -14.87 -6.62
N ASP A 472 -3.31 -14.26 -7.40
CA ASP A 472 -3.08 -13.01 -8.13
C ASP A 472 -3.81 -11.78 -7.55
N ASN A 473 -4.79 -11.99 -6.66
CA ASN A 473 -5.75 -10.98 -6.17
C ASN A 473 -6.65 -10.42 -7.28
N GLN A 474 -6.94 -11.20 -8.32
CA GLN A 474 -7.99 -10.87 -9.28
C GLN A 474 -9.37 -11.01 -8.61
N CYS A 475 -10.27 -10.11 -8.98
CA CYS A 475 -11.65 -10.11 -8.51
C CYS A 475 -12.58 -10.42 -9.68
N TYR A 476 -13.46 -11.38 -9.48
CA TYR A 476 -14.56 -11.74 -10.37
C TYR A 476 -15.86 -11.29 -9.67
N THR A 477 -16.79 -10.72 -10.42
CA THR A 477 -18.07 -10.21 -9.90
C THR A 477 -19.19 -10.83 -10.70
N CYS A 478 -19.98 -11.67 -10.04
CA CYS A 478 -21.16 -12.28 -10.59
C CYS A 478 -22.34 -11.35 -10.32
N VAL A 479 -22.94 -10.81 -11.39
CA VAL A 479 -23.94 -9.73 -11.31
C VAL A 479 -25.26 -10.19 -11.90
N TRP A 480 -26.33 -10.07 -11.11
CA TRP A 480 -27.71 -10.33 -11.53
C TRP A 480 -28.73 -9.41 -10.86
N VAL A 481 -29.90 -9.32 -11.47
CA VAL A 481 -31.04 -8.55 -10.96
C VAL A 481 -32.03 -9.48 -10.23
N GLU A 482 -32.82 -8.93 -9.32
CA GLU A 482 -33.89 -9.62 -8.57
C GLU A 482 -34.88 -10.42 -9.43
N ASN A 483 -35.13 -10.01 -10.68
CA ASN A 483 -35.95 -10.77 -11.63
C ASN A 483 -35.17 -11.85 -12.41
N GLU A 484 -33.84 -11.87 -12.34
CA GLU A 484 -32.96 -12.90 -12.92
C GLU A 484 -32.66 -14.04 -11.90
N GLY A 485 -32.78 -13.76 -10.59
CA GLY A 485 -32.63 -14.73 -9.51
C GLY A 485 -32.69 -14.10 -8.11
N LYS A 486 -32.82 -14.92 -7.08
CA LYS A 486 -32.85 -14.49 -5.66
C LYS A 486 -31.42 -14.42 -5.10
N CYS A 487 -31.25 -14.60 -3.79
CA CYS A 487 -29.95 -14.57 -3.11
C CYS A 487 -29.76 -15.79 -2.17
N GLY A 488 -30.23 -16.97 -2.59
CA GLY A 488 -30.07 -18.21 -1.85
C GLY A 488 -28.85 -19.01 -2.31
N SER A 489 -28.66 -20.19 -1.71
CA SER A 489 -27.52 -21.06 -2.04
C SER A 489 -27.48 -21.54 -3.50
N ARG A 490 -28.63 -21.60 -4.20
CA ARG A 490 -28.68 -21.94 -5.64
C ARG A 490 -27.97 -20.88 -6.49
N GLU A 491 -28.20 -19.60 -6.24
CA GLU A 491 -27.50 -18.53 -6.95
C GLU A 491 -26.01 -18.50 -6.61
N ILE A 492 -25.64 -18.72 -5.35
CA ILE A 492 -24.24 -18.82 -4.91
C ILE A 492 -23.51 -19.97 -5.64
N CYS A 493 -24.09 -21.18 -5.65
CA CYS A 493 -23.53 -22.33 -6.37
C CYS A 493 -23.40 -22.05 -7.89
N SER A 494 -24.43 -21.43 -8.49
CA SER A 494 -24.42 -21.04 -9.91
C SER A 494 -23.27 -20.05 -10.22
N CYS A 495 -23.07 -19.05 -9.37
CA CYS A 495 -22.00 -18.06 -9.53
C CYS A 495 -20.60 -18.69 -9.37
N ILE A 496 -20.42 -19.60 -8.41
CA ILE A 496 -19.16 -20.33 -8.24
C ILE A 496 -18.90 -21.26 -9.43
N LEU A 497 -19.93 -21.94 -9.95
CA LEU A 497 -19.79 -22.79 -11.13
C LEU A 497 -19.36 -21.99 -12.37
N GLU A 498 -20.01 -20.86 -12.65
CA GLU A 498 -19.61 -19.98 -13.76
C GLU A 498 -18.21 -19.37 -13.59
N PHE A 499 -17.79 -19.10 -12.35
CA PHE A 499 -16.40 -18.76 -12.08
C PHE A 499 -15.46 -19.94 -12.40
N LEU A 500 -15.72 -21.16 -11.92
CA LEU A 500 -14.89 -22.33 -12.20
C LEU A 500 -14.83 -22.67 -13.70
N ASN A 501 -15.96 -22.55 -14.42
CA ASN A 501 -16.06 -22.67 -15.88
C ASN A 501 -15.14 -21.68 -16.62
N SER A 502 -14.74 -20.57 -15.99
CA SER A 502 -13.85 -19.55 -16.56
C SER A 502 -12.35 -19.74 -16.23
N GLN A 503 -11.98 -20.78 -15.48
CA GLN A 503 -10.58 -21.09 -15.11
C GLN A 503 -10.04 -22.31 -15.87
N ASP A 504 -8.72 -22.44 -16.03
CA ASP A 504 -8.08 -23.64 -16.62
C ASP A 504 -8.02 -24.79 -15.60
N MET A 505 -9.18 -25.38 -15.32
CA MET A 505 -9.37 -26.44 -14.34
C MET A 505 -8.56 -27.70 -14.61
N ASN A 506 -8.06 -27.91 -15.84
CA ASN A 506 -7.27 -29.10 -16.21
C ASN A 506 -5.97 -29.24 -15.39
N ARG A 507 -5.39 -28.10 -14.97
CA ARG A 507 -4.17 -28.04 -14.13
C ARG A 507 -4.49 -28.15 -12.64
N VAL A 508 -5.71 -27.81 -12.24
CA VAL A 508 -6.11 -27.78 -10.84
C VAL A 508 -6.24 -29.23 -10.35
N ARG A 509 -5.73 -29.47 -9.14
CA ARG A 509 -5.93 -30.73 -8.39
C ARG A 509 -6.63 -30.49 -7.07
N LYS A 510 -6.55 -29.27 -6.54
CA LYS A 510 -7.16 -28.91 -5.27
C LYS A 510 -7.80 -27.52 -5.30
N LEU A 511 -9.00 -27.44 -4.73
CA LEU A 511 -9.70 -26.19 -4.41
C LEU A 511 -9.56 -25.90 -2.91
N SER A 512 -9.32 -24.63 -2.56
CA SER A 512 -9.28 -24.17 -1.17
C SER A 512 -10.04 -22.86 -1.06
N SER A 513 -11.27 -22.90 -0.52
CA SER A 513 -12.15 -21.73 -0.50
C SER A 513 -12.58 -21.25 0.89
N PHE A 514 -12.94 -19.96 0.98
CA PHE A 514 -13.22 -19.27 2.23
C PHE A 514 -14.47 -18.38 2.08
N SER A 515 -15.39 -18.45 3.05
CA SER A 515 -16.60 -17.63 3.12
C SER A 515 -16.96 -17.26 4.57
N ASP A 516 -18.05 -16.51 4.76
CA ASP A 516 -18.65 -16.31 6.08
C ASP A 516 -19.35 -17.58 6.58
N SER A 517 -19.93 -17.56 7.79
CA SER A 517 -20.66 -18.72 8.34
C SER A 517 -22.15 -18.79 7.92
N CYS A 518 -22.63 -18.02 6.93
CA CYS A 518 -24.06 -17.83 6.65
C CYS A 518 -24.78 -19.12 6.21
N GLY A 519 -25.72 -19.60 7.04
CA GLY A 519 -26.40 -20.88 6.84
C GLY A 519 -27.17 -20.98 5.52
N GLY A 520 -28.13 -20.08 5.28
CA GLY A 520 -29.04 -20.13 4.12
C GLY A 520 -28.36 -19.90 2.76
N GLN A 521 -27.14 -19.36 2.75
CA GLN A 521 -26.35 -19.12 1.54
C GLN A 521 -25.20 -20.12 1.40
N ASN A 522 -24.30 -20.16 2.38
CA ASN A 522 -23.00 -20.78 2.26
C ASN A 522 -22.88 -22.12 3.00
N LYS A 523 -23.83 -22.49 3.87
CA LYS A 523 -23.74 -23.70 4.70
C LYS A 523 -25.05 -24.48 4.81
N ASN A 524 -25.39 -25.20 3.75
CA ASN A 524 -26.60 -26.01 3.59
C ASN A 524 -26.39 -27.12 2.55
N GLU A 525 -27.39 -27.99 2.40
CA GLU A 525 -27.39 -29.18 1.56
C GLU A 525 -26.99 -28.91 0.09
N ASN A 526 -27.51 -27.83 -0.53
CA ASN A 526 -27.18 -27.45 -1.90
C ASN A 526 -25.68 -27.20 -2.08
N ILE A 527 -25.02 -26.56 -1.10
CA ILE A 527 -23.58 -26.26 -1.15
C ILE A 527 -22.77 -27.54 -1.11
N ILE A 528 -23.10 -28.49 -0.21
CA ILE A 528 -22.35 -29.75 -0.09
C ILE A 528 -22.54 -30.62 -1.33
N ALA A 529 -23.78 -30.74 -1.83
CA ALA A 529 -24.08 -31.47 -3.05
C ALA A 529 -23.35 -30.87 -4.26
N PHE A 530 -23.35 -29.53 -4.39
CA PHE A 530 -22.60 -28.81 -5.40
C PHE A 530 -21.08 -29.02 -5.29
N MET A 531 -20.51 -28.99 -4.09
CA MET A 531 -19.08 -29.26 -3.89
C MET A 531 -18.71 -30.69 -4.30
N MET A 532 -19.52 -31.68 -3.94
CA MET A 532 -19.32 -33.08 -4.36
C MET A 532 -19.44 -33.26 -5.88
N TYR A 533 -20.40 -32.59 -6.52
CA TYR A 533 -20.51 -32.53 -7.98
C TYR A 533 -19.26 -31.93 -8.63
N VAL A 534 -18.76 -30.79 -8.12
CA VAL A 534 -17.53 -30.15 -8.64
C VAL A 534 -16.31 -31.06 -8.47
N CYS A 535 -16.15 -31.71 -7.31
CA CYS A 535 -15.05 -32.66 -7.08
C CYS A 535 -15.06 -33.82 -8.08
N GLN A 536 -16.23 -34.39 -8.38
CA GLN A 536 -16.37 -35.47 -9.37
C GLN A 536 -16.31 -34.98 -10.84
N MET A 537 -16.80 -33.77 -11.14
CA MET A 537 -16.83 -33.23 -12.50
C MET A 537 -15.45 -32.78 -12.98
N TYR A 538 -14.67 -32.14 -12.10
CA TYR A 538 -13.32 -31.64 -12.42
C TYR A 538 -12.18 -32.56 -11.94
N ASN A 539 -12.50 -33.65 -11.25
CA ASN A 539 -11.53 -34.58 -10.65
C ASN A 539 -10.54 -33.84 -9.71
N VAL A 540 -11.09 -33.14 -8.71
CA VAL A 540 -10.34 -32.32 -7.73
C VAL A 540 -10.77 -32.64 -6.30
N ASP A 541 -9.87 -32.45 -5.34
CA ASP A 541 -10.23 -32.34 -3.91
C ASP A 541 -10.70 -30.89 -3.60
N TRP A 542 -11.64 -30.71 -2.67
CA TRP A 542 -12.08 -29.38 -2.22
C TRP A 542 -12.12 -29.25 -0.70
N GLU A 543 -11.31 -28.32 -0.17
CA GLU A 543 -11.39 -27.82 1.21
C GLU A 543 -12.16 -26.49 1.29
N HIS A 544 -13.02 -26.34 2.30
CA HIS A 544 -13.67 -25.06 2.62
C HIS A 544 -13.52 -24.69 4.10
N THR A 545 -13.24 -23.42 4.37
CA THR A 545 -13.14 -22.84 5.72
C THR A 545 -14.15 -21.71 5.90
N TYR A 546 -15.07 -21.89 6.84
CA TYR A 546 -16.00 -20.86 7.28
C TYR A 546 -15.32 -19.94 8.31
N LEU A 547 -15.40 -18.64 8.10
CA LEU A 547 -14.85 -17.65 9.03
C LEU A 547 -15.82 -17.31 10.17
N GLU A 548 -15.25 -16.87 11.30
CA GLU A 548 -16.00 -16.38 12.45
C GLU A 548 -16.53 -14.96 12.17
N SER A 549 -17.84 -14.75 12.42
CA SER A 549 -18.55 -13.48 12.22
C SER A 549 -17.86 -12.30 12.90
N GLY A 550 -17.79 -11.14 12.23
CA GLY A 550 -17.09 -9.96 12.76
C GLY A 550 -15.57 -10.11 12.95
N HIS A 551 -15.00 -11.28 12.62
CA HIS A 551 -13.56 -11.51 12.58
C HIS A 551 -13.00 -11.71 11.16
N SER A 552 -13.87 -11.82 10.15
CA SER A 552 -13.51 -12.13 8.75
C SER A 552 -12.39 -11.24 8.20
N ASN A 553 -12.52 -9.90 8.28
CA ASN A 553 -11.54 -8.91 7.79
C ASN A 553 -10.98 -9.27 6.40
N LEU A 554 -11.85 -9.72 5.48
CA LEU A 554 -11.39 -10.36 4.25
C LEU A 554 -11.06 -9.35 3.16
N HIS A 555 -10.26 -9.81 2.21
CA HIS A 555 -9.75 -8.98 1.12
C HIS A 555 -10.85 -8.47 0.16
N TYR A 556 -12.13 -8.85 0.32
CA TYR A 556 -13.26 -8.27 -0.39
C TYR A 556 -13.88 -7.05 0.32
N ASP A 557 -13.68 -6.84 1.63
CA ASP A 557 -14.29 -5.72 2.36
C ASP A 557 -13.74 -4.37 1.86
N SER A 558 -12.45 -4.34 1.52
CA SER A 558 -11.80 -3.22 0.84
C SER A 558 -12.30 -2.99 -0.59
N ASP A 559 -12.87 -4.01 -1.22
CA ASP A 559 -13.29 -3.99 -2.63
C ASP A 559 -14.74 -3.47 -2.76
N PHE A 560 -15.66 -3.96 -1.94
CA PHE A 560 -16.99 -3.36 -1.73
C PHE A 560 -16.85 -1.89 -1.32
N ALA A 561 -15.94 -1.60 -0.37
CA ALA A 561 -15.62 -0.23 0.01
C ALA A 561 -14.94 0.61 -1.09
N VAL A 562 -14.57 0.05 -2.24
CA VAL A 562 -14.12 0.78 -3.43
C VAL A 562 -15.28 1.02 -4.40
N ILE A 563 -16.15 0.02 -4.62
CA ILE A 563 -17.39 0.15 -5.41
C ILE A 563 -18.30 1.22 -4.81
N GLU A 564 -18.57 1.16 -3.50
CA GLU A 564 -19.36 2.15 -2.76
C GLU A 564 -18.79 3.58 -2.91
N LYS A 565 -17.47 3.75 -2.89
CA LYS A 565 -16.79 5.05 -3.10
C LYS A 565 -16.81 5.52 -4.56
N CYS A 566 -17.19 4.68 -5.51
CA CYS A 566 -17.42 5.08 -6.90
C CYS A 566 -18.89 5.43 -7.12
N LYS A 567 -19.82 4.63 -6.57
CA LYS A 567 -21.26 4.96 -6.48
C LYS A 567 -21.49 6.35 -5.87
N GLN A 568 -20.81 6.69 -4.77
CA GLN A 568 -20.91 8.00 -4.11
C GLN A 568 -20.39 9.20 -4.92
N LYS A 569 -19.89 9.00 -6.15
CA LYS A 569 -19.46 10.08 -7.07
C LYS A 569 -20.40 10.29 -8.25
N VAL A 570 -21.32 9.37 -8.50
CA VAL A 570 -22.33 9.47 -9.56
C VAL A 570 -23.68 9.87 -8.95
N ASN A 571 -24.44 10.70 -9.65
CA ASN A 571 -25.76 11.12 -9.17
C ASN A 571 -26.85 10.08 -9.44
N SER A 572 -26.62 9.17 -10.40
CA SER A 572 -27.60 8.20 -10.88
C SER A 572 -26.96 7.05 -11.65
N ILE A 573 -27.62 5.89 -11.65
CA ILE A 573 -27.31 4.70 -12.46
C ILE A 573 -28.65 4.07 -12.87
N PHE A 574 -28.92 3.96 -14.17
CA PHE A 574 -30.24 3.61 -14.70
C PHE A 574 -30.35 2.19 -15.27
N SER A 575 -29.22 1.53 -15.55
CA SER A 575 -29.17 0.18 -16.11
C SER A 575 -28.15 -0.73 -15.44
N VAL A 576 -28.27 -2.03 -15.69
CA VAL A 576 -27.29 -3.03 -15.24
C VAL A 576 -25.92 -2.79 -15.91
N ASN A 577 -25.91 -2.30 -17.15
CA ASN A 577 -24.68 -2.04 -17.90
C ASN A 577 -23.85 -0.93 -17.24
N GLU A 578 -24.47 0.21 -16.94
CA GLU A 578 -23.81 1.31 -16.20
C GLU A 578 -23.30 0.86 -14.82
N TRP A 579 -24.05 -0.02 -14.12
CA TRP A 579 -23.58 -0.64 -12.88
C TRP A 579 -22.32 -1.50 -13.11
N THR A 580 -22.29 -2.33 -14.14
CA THR A 580 -21.12 -3.15 -14.45
C THR A 580 -19.92 -2.32 -14.92
N GLU A 581 -20.13 -1.25 -15.70
CA GLU A 581 -19.10 -0.29 -16.10
C GLU A 581 -18.50 0.42 -14.87
N LEU A 582 -19.34 0.84 -13.92
CA LEU A 582 -18.90 1.44 -12.66
C LEU A 582 -18.10 0.45 -11.81
N ILE A 583 -18.53 -0.81 -11.74
CA ILE A 583 -17.82 -1.85 -10.97
C ILE A 583 -16.47 -2.17 -11.63
N GLU A 584 -16.42 -2.40 -12.94
CA GLU A 584 -15.17 -2.69 -13.67
C GLU A 584 -14.15 -1.55 -13.52
N THR A 585 -14.58 -0.30 -13.74
CA THR A 585 -13.73 0.89 -13.68
C THR A 585 -13.37 1.34 -12.26
N ALA A 586 -14.03 0.82 -11.22
CA ALA A 586 -13.75 1.20 -9.83
C ALA A 586 -12.29 0.91 -9.38
N LYS A 587 -11.60 -0.02 -10.07
CA LYS A 587 -10.18 -0.36 -9.85
C LYS A 587 -9.34 -0.14 -11.11
N PRO A 588 -8.52 0.93 -11.17
CA PRO A 588 -7.57 1.15 -12.28
C PRO A 588 -6.39 0.15 -12.36
N LYS A 589 -6.33 -0.84 -11.46
CA LYS A 589 -5.39 -1.97 -11.45
C LYS A 589 -6.10 -3.17 -10.84
N ASN A 590 -6.01 -4.34 -11.49
CA ASN A 590 -6.86 -5.49 -11.22
C ASN A 590 -8.35 -5.07 -11.21
N SER A 591 -8.83 -4.57 -12.37
CA SER A 591 -10.25 -4.29 -12.60
C SER A 591 -11.09 -5.53 -12.33
N PHE A 592 -12.36 -5.34 -11.95
CA PHE A 592 -13.25 -6.46 -11.68
C PHE A 592 -13.66 -7.14 -12.99
N LYS A 593 -13.46 -8.46 -13.10
CA LYS A 593 -13.94 -9.26 -14.23
C LYS A 593 -15.43 -9.52 -14.07
N ILE A 594 -16.25 -8.96 -14.96
CA ILE A 594 -17.71 -9.07 -14.90
C ILE A 594 -18.17 -10.45 -15.42
N ILE A 595 -19.01 -11.13 -14.64
CA ILE A 595 -19.75 -12.33 -15.04
C ILE A 595 -21.24 -11.99 -14.93
N ARG A 596 -21.94 -11.81 -16.06
CA ARG A 596 -23.40 -11.66 -16.06
C ARG A 596 -24.06 -13.02 -15.91
N MET A 597 -24.92 -13.15 -14.90
CA MET A 597 -25.59 -14.40 -14.52
C MET A 597 -27.02 -14.54 -15.08
N ASN A 598 -27.48 -13.59 -15.90
CA ASN A 598 -28.79 -13.66 -16.57
C ASN A 598 -28.92 -14.98 -17.36
N GLY A 599 -29.97 -15.75 -17.08
CA GLY A 599 -30.21 -17.06 -17.70
C GLY A 599 -29.28 -18.19 -17.24
N LYS A 600 -28.38 -17.95 -16.28
CA LYS A 600 -27.37 -18.93 -15.82
C LYS A 600 -27.62 -19.52 -14.43
N MET A 601 -28.71 -19.14 -13.77
CA MET A 601 -29.07 -19.71 -12.47
C MET A 601 -29.55 -21.15 -12.62
N ILE A 602 -29.00 -22.07 -11.81
CA ILE A 602 -29.21 -23.52 -11.90
C ILE A 602 -30.00 -24.01 -10.69
N ASN A 603 -30.90 -24.98 -10.92
CA ASN A 603 -31.53 -25.73 -9.85
C ASN A 603 -30.68 -26.94 -9.46
N PHE A 604 -30.47 -27.10 -8.15
CA PHE A 604 -29.70 -28.19 -7.56
C PHE A 604 -30.58 -29.24 -6.87
N ASP A 605 -31.92 -29.12 -6.92
CA ASP A 605 -32.85 -30.08 -6.29
C ASP A 605 -32.67 -31.53 -6.79
N GLU A 606 -32.41 -31.72 -8.09
CA GLU A 606 -32.14 -33.05 -8.63
C GLU A 606 -30.79 -33.59 -8.14
N LEU A 607 -29.81 -32.71 -7.91
CA LEU A 607 -28.50 -33.06 -7.39
C LEU A 607 -28.56 -33.42 -5.89
N THR A 608 -29.23 -32.62 -5.05
CA THR A 608 -29.42 -32.94 -3.62
C THR A 608 -30.24 -34.21 -3.41
N SER A 609 -31.18 -34.51 -4.32
CA SER A 609 -31.97 -35.75 -4.26
C SER A 609 -31.14 -37.05 -4.39
N GLU A 610 -29.91 -36.99 -4.91
CA GLU A 610 -28.99 -38.13 -5.04
C GLU A 610 -28.06 -38.32 -3.82
N PHE A 611 -28.41 -37.70 -2.69
CA PHE A 611 -27.72 -37.83 -1.40
C PHE A 611 -28.69 -38.13 -0.26
N THR A 612 -28.16 -38.61 0.88
CA THR A 612 -28.90 -38.79 2.13
C THR A 612 -28.34 -37.87 3.20
N PHE A 613 -28.92 -36.70 3.43
CA PHE A 613 -28.47 -35.77 4.48
C PHE A 613 -28.84 -36.30 5.87
N ARG A 614 -27.82 -36.64 6.68
CA ARG A 614 -27.99 -37.27 8.00
C ARG A 614 -27.81 -36.23 9.11
N THR A 615 -28.47 -36.47 10.25
CA THR A 615 -28.35 -35.67 11.48
C THR A 615 -27.27 -36.18 12.44
N THR A 616 -26.57 -37.26 12.08
CA THR A 616 -25.46 -37.86 12.83
C THR A 616 -24.25 -38.12 11.93
N ASN A 617 -23.07 -38.17 12.55
CA ASN A 617 -21.80 -38.50 11.89
C ASN A 617 -21.63 -40.03 11.71
N THR A 618 -20.49 -40.50 11.18
CA THR A 618 -20.21 -41.94 11.02
C THR A 618 -20.07 -42.70 12.34
N ASP A 619 -19.83 -41.97 13.42
CA ASP A 619 -19.46 -42.46 14.74
C ASP A 619 -20.68 -42.40 15.71
N HIS A 620 -21.85 -42.04 15.15
CA HIS A 620 -23.16 -41.84 15.77
C HIS A 620 -23.35 -40.58 16.65
N ASP A 621 -22.38 -39.66 16.71
CA ASP A 621 -22.57 -38.35 17.37
C ASP A 621 -23.53 -37.44 16.57
N PRO A 622 -24.23 -36.50 17.23
CA PRO A 622 -25.02 -35.46 16.55
C PRO A 622 -24.17 -34.57 15.63
N PHE A 623 -24.67 -34.31 14.42
CA PHE A 623 -24.05 -33.39 13.46
C PHE A 623 -24.74 -32.01 13.48
N SER A 624 -23.97 -30.96 13.79
CA SER A 624 -24.43 -29.56 13.78
C SER A 624 -23.81 -28.78 12.63
N TRP A 625 -24.66 -28.37 11.67
CA TRP A 625 -24.27 -27.45 10.59
C TRP A 625 -23.66 -26.15 11.15
N LEU A 626 -24.27 -25.53 12.16
CA LEU A 626 -23.83 -24.24 12.68
C LEU A 626 -22.38 -24.28 13.22
N GLU A 627 -22.02 -25.38 13.87
CA GLU A 627 -20.70 -25.57 14.49
C GLU A 627 -19.58 -25.90 13.49
N MET A 628 -19.89 -26.42 12.31
CA MET A 628 -18.87 -26.72 11.28
C MET A 628 -18.09 -25.46 10.87
N LYS A 629 -16.77 -25.46 11.04
CA LYS A 629 -15.85 -24.35 10.68
C LYS A 629 -14.83 -24.71 9.59
N TYR A 630 -14.69 -26.01 9.30
CA TYR A 630 -13.90 -26.54 8.20
C TYR A 630 -14.59 -27.78 7.64
N LEU A 631 -14.51 -27.98 6.32
CA LEU A 631 -14.86 -29.24 5.67
C LEU A 631 -13.91 -29.57 4.52
N GLU A 632 -13.84 -30.85 4.18
CA GLU A 632 -12.96 -31.41 3.15
C GLU A 632 -13.68 -32.56 2.44
N ILE A 633 -13.79 -32.44 1.12
CA ILE A 633 -14.42 -33.41 0.22
C ILE A 633 -13.36 -33.86 -0.78
N ASN A 634 -13.00 -35.14 -0.72
CA ASN A 634 -12.07 -35.74 -1.66
C ASN A 634 -12.72 -36.03 -3.03
N VAL A 635 -11.88 -36.11 -4.06
CA VAL A 635 -12.29 -36.53 -5.41
C VAL A 635 -13.08 -37.84 -5.36
N ASN A 636 -14.24 -37.86 -6.01
CA ASN A 636 -15.20 -38.99 -6.06
C ASN A 636 -15.70 -39.50 -4.69
N SER A 637 -15.56 -38.73 -3.60
CA SER A 637 -16.03 -39.10 -2.26
C SER A 637 -17.40 -38.50 -1.92
N LYS A 638 -18.36 -39.36 -1.56
CA LYS A 638 -19.61 -38.95 -0.87
C LYS A 638 -19.49 -38.88 0.66
N ILE A 639 -18.30 -39.18 1.20
CA ILE A 639 -17.95 -38.90 2.59
C ILE A 639 -17.34 -37.51 2.67
N MET A 640 -17.93 -36.64 3.49
CA MET A 640 -17.38 -35.34 3.87
C MET A 640 -16.64 -35.48 5.20
N LYS A 641 -15.42 -34.96 5.29
CA LYS A 641 -14.71 -34.73 6.54
C LYS A 641 -15.05 -33.33 7.06
N TYR A 642 -15.17 -33.14 8.37
CA TYR A 642 -15.39 -31.81 8.96
C TYR A 642 -14.68 -31.60 10.30
N LYS A 643 -14.51 -30.33 10.68
CA LYS A 643 -14.10 -29.91 12.03
C LYS A 643 -14.98 -28.76 12.55
N THR A 644 -15.17 -28.70 13.86
CA THR A 644 -15.84 -27.58 14.57
C THR A 644 -14.91 -26.41 14.91
N THR A 645 -13.61 -26.55 14.61
CA THR A 645 -12.59 -25.50 14.77
C THR A 645 -11.51 -25.64 13.69
N ASN A 646 -10.80 -24.55 13.40
CA ASN A 646 -9.65 -24.54 12.49
C ASN A 646 -8.32 -24.88 13.21
N ASP A 647 -8.33 -25.23 14.51
CA ASP A 647 -7.14 -25.73 15.21
C ASP A 647 -6.56 -26.96 14.47
N PRO A 648 -5.26 -26.96 14.10
CA PRO A 648 -4.61 -28.10 13.45
C PRO A 648 -4.80 -29.41 14.23
N ARG A 649 -4.78 -29.36 15.57
CA ARG A 649 -4.80 -30.50 16.50
C ARG A 649 -6.20 -31.09 16.73
N ALA A 650 -7.26 -30.37 16.36
CA ALA A 650 -8.63 -30.84 16.62
C ALA A 650 -9.01 -32.05 15.77
N SER A 651 -9.83 -32.94 16.33
CA SER A 651 -10.34 -34.15 15.68
C SER A 651 -11.01 -33.87 14.34
N ILE A 652 -10.91 -34.83 13.41
CA ILE A 652 -11.61 -34.83 12.13
C ILE A 652 -12.77 -35.81 12.23
N PHE A 653 -13.99 -35.30 12.14
CA PHE A 653 -15.20 -36.11 12.06
C PHE A 653 -15.52 -36.41 10.60
N LYS A 654 -16.34 -37.45 10.35
CA LYS A 654 -16.79 -37.83 9.00
C LYS A 654 -18.31 -37.95 8.98
N ILE A 655 -18.93 -37.62 7.85
CA ILE A 655 -20.33 -37.88 7.60
C ILE A 655 -20.48 -38.43 6.17
N ASP A 656 -21.24 -39.50 6.04
CA ASP A 656 -21.49 -40.19 4.79
C ASP A 656 -22.85 -39.78 4.21
N PHE A 657 -22.84 -39.17 3.03
CA PHE A 657 -24.05 -38.75 2.32
C PHE A 657 -24.48 -39.73 1.22
N SER A 658 -23.83 -40.90 1.10
CA SER A 658 -24.16 -41.93 0.10
C SER A 658 -25.62 -42.38 0.22
N LYS A 659 -26.22 -42.76 -0.92
CA LYS A 659 -27.63 -43.14 -1.03
C LYS A 659 -27.77 -44.45 -1.83
N PRO A 660 -28.59 -45.43 -1.39
CA PRO A 660 -28.86 -46.62 -2.19
C PRO A 660 -29.45 -46.28 -3.56
N ASN A 661 -28.98 -46.95 -4.61
CA ASN A 661 -29.41 -46.78 -6.01
C ASN A 661 -29.29 -45.34 -6.55
N GLU A 662 -28.30 -44.59 -6.07
CA GLU A 662 -27.93 -43.27 -6.58
C GLU A 662 -27.45 -43.28 -8.03
N LYS A 663 -27.68 -42.17 -8.75
CA LYS A 663 -27.10 -41.94 -10.07
C LYS A 663 -25.66 -41.40 -9.97
N PRO A 664 -24.75 -41.75 -10.91
CA PRO A 664 -23.46 -41.07 -11.04
C PRO A 664 -23.66 -39.57 -11.26
N LEU A 665 -23.01 -38.70 -10.49
CA LEU A 665 -23.29 -37.25 -10.52
C LEU A 665 -23.03 -36.62 -11.90
N GLN A 666 -22.08 -37.18 -12.67
CA GLN A 666 -21.78 -36.81 -14.06
C GLN A 666 -22.94 -37.05 -15.04
N SER A 667 -23.93 -37.88 -14.69
CA SER A 667 -25.13 -38.13 -15.51
C SER A 667 -26.27 -37.13 -15.24
N ILE A 668 -26.15 -36.29 -14.20
CA ILE A 668 -27.18 -35.34 -13.80
C ILE A 668 -27.12 -34.12 -14.72
N THR A 669 -28.17 -33.92 -15.51
CA THR A 669 -28.31 -32.73 -16.36
C THR A 669 -28.81 -31.57 -15.51
N LEU A 670 -27.93 -30.63 -15.16
CA LEU A 670 -28.28 -29.42 -14.40
C LEU A 670 -29.28 -28.56 -15.18
N LYS A 671 -30.43 -28.26 -14.55
CA LYS A 671 -31.55 -27.52 -15.16
C LYS A 671 -31.55 -26.05 -14.73
N PRO A 672 -32.05 -25.11 -15.54
CA PRO A 672 -32.24 -23.72 -15.10
C PRO A 672 -33.16 -23.62 -13.88
N ALA A 673 -32.80 -22.77 -12.91
CA ALA A 673 -33.65 -22.46 -11.75
C ALA A 673 -34.90 -21.65 -12.14
N TYR A 674 -34.78 -20.82 -13.18
CA TYR A 674 -35.79 -19.85 -13.57
C TYR A 674 -36.04 -19.93 -15.08
N LEU A 675 -37.16 -20.55 -15.47
CA LEU A 675 -37.61 -20.65 -16.88
C LEU A 675 -38.31 -19.36 -17.38
N LYS A 676 -38.69 -18.49 -16.45
CA LYS A 676 -39.21 -17.13 -16.65
C LYS A 676 -38.61 -16.25 -15.57
N GLY A 677 -38.55 -14.94 -15.81
CA GLY A 677 -38.06 -14.00 -14.79
C GLY A 677 -38.88 -14.08 -13.49
N VAL A 678 -38.20 -13.98 -12.36
CA VAL A 678 -38.81 -14.01 -11.02
C VAL A 678 -39.71 -12.78 -10.88
N PRO A 679 -41.01 -12.93 -10.55
CA PRO A 679 -41.91 -11.80 -10.42
C PRO A 679 -41.56 -10.96 -9.18
N ILE A 680 -41.61 -9.64 -9.33
CA ILE A 680 -41.56 -8.70 -8.20
C ILE A 680 -42.97 -8.40 -7.68
N SER A 681 -43.08 -7.96 -6.43
CA SER A 681 -44.39 -7.62 -5.87
C SER A 681 -45.01 -6.41 -6.55
N LYS A 682 -46.35 -6.38 -6.67
CA LYS A 682 -47.09 -5.33 -7.37
C LYS A 682 -46.71 -3.92 -6.87
N LEU A 683 -46.62 -3.76 -5.55
CA LEU A 683 -46.22 -2.51 -4.90
C LEU A 683 -44.80 -2.05 -5.25
N LYS A 684 -43.86 -2.97 -5.51
CA LYS A 684 -42.52 -2.64 -6.00
C LYS A 684 -42.56 -2.23 -7.47
N TYR A 685 -43.33 -2.93 -8.30
CA TYR A 685 -43.51 -2.56 -9.71
C TYR A 685 -44.10 -1.15 -9.84
N ASP A 686 -45.17 -0.83 -9.10
CA ASP A 686 -45.83 0.48 -9.17
C ASP A 686 -44.94 1.62 -8.63
N ASP A 687 -44.14 1.35 -7.58
CA ASP A 687 -43.09 2.26 -7.15
C ASP A 687 -42.06 2.52 -8.27
N LEU A 688 -41.58 1.49 -8.95
CA LEU A 688 -40.64 1.62 -10.06
C LEU A 688 -41.23 2.41 -11.24
N GLN A 689 -42.49 2.18 -11.61
CA GLN A 689 -43.15 2.99 -12.65
C GLN A 689 -43.22 4.47 -12.23
N SER A 690 -43.52 4.76 -10.97
CA SER A 690 -43.53 6.15 -10.45
C SER A 690 -42.16 6.82 -10.40
N VAL A 691 -41.07 6.04 -10.44
CA VAL A 691 -39.68 6.53 -10.51
C VAL A 691 -39.24 6.84 -11.95
N LEU A 692 -39.92 6.32 -12.98
CA LEU A 692 -39.52 6.51 -14.39
C LEU A 692 -39.48 7.97 -14.85
N GLN A 693 -40.20 8.88 -14.19
CA GLN A 693 -40.08 10.33 -14.43
C GLN A 693 -38.66 10.89 -14.17
N TYR A 694 -37.83 10.18 -13.40
CA TYR A 694 -36.43 10.51 -13.11
C TYR A 694 -35.43 9.65 -13.93
N VAL A 695 -35.91 8.76 -14.80
CA VAL A 695 -35.11 7.82 -15.59
C VAL A 695 -35.16 8.24 -17.07
N PRO A 696 -34.05 8.20 -17.84
CA PRO A 696 -34.10 8.49 -19.27
C PRO A 696 -34.98 7.48 -20.05
N PRO A 697 -35.78 7.91 -21.04
CA PRO A 697 -36.72 7.04 -21.76
C PRO A 697 -36.12 5.79 -22.39
N CYS A 698 -34.84 5.82 -22.78
CA CYS A 698 -34.13 4.66 -23.32
C CYS A 698 -34.02 3.46 -22.36
N HIS A 699 -34.22 3.65 -21.04
CA HIS A 699 -34.23 2.57 -20.06
C HIS A 699 -35.65 2.17 -19.61
N HIS A 700 -36.70 2.94 -19.94
CA HIS A 700 -38.06 2.72 -19.44
C HIS A 700 -38.58 1.32 -19.73
N LYS A 701 -38.33 0.82 -20.95
CA LYS A 701 -38.78 -0.51 -21.38
C LYS A 701 -38.31 -1.63 -20.45
N PHE A 702 -37.08 -1.58 -19.94
CA PHE A 702 -36.56 -2.60 -19.02
C PHE A 702 -37.41 -2.70 -17.73
N TYR A 703 -37.90 -1.57 -17.22
CA TYR A 703 -38.72 -1.52 -16.01
C TYR A 703 -40.21 -1.81 -16.29
N GLN A 704 -40.68 -1.54 -17.50
CA GLN A 704 -42.05 -1.84 -17.94
C GLN A 704 -42.24 -3.33 -18.24
N ASP A 705 -41.23 -3.98 -18.83
CA ASP A 705 -41.23 -5.41 -19.15
C ASP A 705 -40.98 -6.31 -17.90
N LEU A 706 -40.88 -5.75 -16.68
CA LEU A 706 -40.62 -6.53 -15.46
C LEU A 706 -41.82 -7.44 -15.12
N PRO A 707 -41.60 -8.76 -14.93
CA PRO A 707 -42.64 -9.65 -14.45
C PRO A 707 -43.01 -9.26 -13.02
N HIS A 708 -44.31 -9.21 -12.74
CA HIS A 708 -44.81 -8.80 -11.43
C HIS A 708 -46.08 -9.52 -11.05
N GLU A 709 -46.35 -9.55 -9.75
CA GLU A 709 -47.57 -10.11 -9.18
C GLU A 709 -48.80 -9.29 -9.63
N VAL A 710 -49.86 -9.98 -10.05
CA VAL A 710 -51.18 -9.38 -10.27
C VAL A 710 -51.99 -9.57 -8.99
N GLN A 711 -52.56 -8.50 -8.44
CA GLN A 711 -53.44 -8.63 -7.28
C GLN A 711 -54.72 -9.40 -7.66
N PRO A 712 -55.22 -10.32 -6.83
CA PRO A 712 -56.54 -10.90 -7.02
C PRO A 712 -57.61 -9.81 -6.82
N GLU A 713 -58.59 -9.76 -7.71
CA GLU A 713 -59.77 -8.90 -7.56
C GLU A 713 -60.69 -9.43 -6.45
N ASN A 714 -60.34 -9.21 -5.18
CA ASN A 714 -61.26 -9.16 -4.06
C ASN A 714 -60.60 -8.54 -2.82
N GLY A 715 -61.29 -7.58 -2.18
CA GLY A 715 -60.75 -6.82 -1.06
C GLY A 715 -60.67 -7.64 0.23
N SER A 716 -59.46 -7.97 0.67
CA SER A 716 -59.17 -8.43 2.03
C SER A 716 -57.74 -8.08 2.42
N THR A 717 -57.57 -6.96 3.12
CA THR A 717 -56.28 -6.44 3.58
C THR A 717 -55.73 -7.25 4.76
N VAL A 718 -55.29 -8.47 4.49
CA VAL A 718 -54.27 -9.12 5.34
C VAL A 718 -52.95 -8.43 5.03
N HIS A 719 -52.27 -7.93 6.06
CA HIS A 719 -51.04 -7.13 5.90
C HIS A 719 -49.82 -7.91 6.41
N PRO A 720 -49.21 -8.80 5.60
CA PRO A 720 -47.88 -9.32 5.89
C PRO A 720 -46.80 -8.26 5.58
N ASP A 721 -45.59 -8.56 6.03
CA ASP A 721 -44.33 -8.00 5.53
C ASP A 721 -44.18 -6.47 5.55
N ILE A 722 -44.43 -5.88 6.72
CA ILE A 722 -43.30 -5.17 7.35
C ILE A 722 -42.42 -6.25 7.99
N ARG A 723 -41.28 -6.56 7.36
CA ARG A 723 -40.15 -7.20 8.03
C ARG A 723 -39.00 -6.21 7.99
N ASP A 724 -38.40 -5.96 9.15
CA ASP A 724 -37.31 -5.02 9.30
C ASP A 724 -36.07 -5.51 8.54
N HIS A 725 -35.82 -4.92 7.38
CA HIS A 725 -34.69 -5.33 6.52
C HIS A 725 -33.32 -4.94 7.08
N ASP A 726 -33.28 -4.21 8.20
CA ASP A 726 -32.06 -3.91 8.96
C ASP A 726 -31.56 -5.10 9.80
N ASP A 727 -32.39 -6.14 10.05
CA ASP A 727 -32.02 -7.25 10.95
C ASP A 727 -31.15 -8.35 10.30
N TYR A 728 -30.65 -8.11 9.08
CA TYR A 728 -29.57 -8.91 8.47
C TYR A 728 -28.19 -8.74 9.14
N SER A 729 -28.13 -8.06 10.30
CA SER A 729 -26.95 -8.03 11.17
C SER A 729 -27.07 -8.84 12.47
N ASN A 730 -28.24 -9.39 12.85
CA ASN A 730 -28.50 -9.86 14.22
C ASN A 730 -28.80 -11.37 14.38
N TYR A 731 -28.28 -12.24 13.50
CA TYR A 731 -28.24 -13.71 13.75
C TYR A 731 -27.02 -14.38 13.11
N SER A 732 -25.82 -14.16 13.67
CA SER A 732 -24.59 -14.95 13.43
C SER A 732 -23.54 -14.72 14.52
#